data_AF-A0A1M6UC23-F1
#
_entry.id   AF-A0A1M6UC23-F1
#
_cell.length_a   1.000
_cell.length_b   1.000
_cell.length_c   1.000
_cell.angle_alpha   90.00
_cell.angle_beta   90.00
_cell.angle_gamma   90.00
#
_symmetry.space_group_name_H-M   'P 1'
#
loop_
_entity.id
_entity.type
_entity.pdbx_description
1 polymer ?
#
loop_
_entity_poly.entity_id
_entity_poly.type
_entity_poly.pdbx_seq_one_letter_code
_entity_poly.pdbx_strand_id
1 'polypeptide(L)'
;MFRSVYAVLGYLMLLAAVSANAYTINYNLNGGVNHPENPESYDEAAGRFDLKEPTREGYSFLGWYIEFAEGVDVPPNMYYGEYQDYSMFVLANYLGSFSVYARWGLVPQTPKQDERGCYLIYTAEELYGIATVSIADSTAFSKKDDYKFEGCISLQNDIVVNENLLDSTGNLSREDYVWWVPLKFKGTFEGNGFKISGLRGNDGLFVTLGDENDVWGKNVTVVRNLGVTDSYFSGSDASGIVGKVVGLVQMTNVYADVSIQGLRSTVASSTPAADSVRFEIHYVLNGGENSELNPAGYAKGDSAIVLADPQKENDEFEGWFLDEDFTQKIDTIKTEHFGDWTLYAKWKSYFVVDIEMNGGQFYNGTEFYKPHVVKWSADSAAYVLGKAYWSGFEFAGWYADSLLEQEITEIPAGNTEDLTVYAKWNTTEYTITYHMNGGENSLENLTAFNAADVGFEFKAPAREGAKFYRWTPEKLGYYSAVQLTEKKSIDLFAEWTPAPQMPEQDTAGCYHLKNKEELYWFAGLVNGTLDSTERNPKACATLDSDIVINENMWQDSVLNLDDSLTYFVWDAIWDYEGTFLGNGHTITGLLANSSCGDEHLFAGLFCNASSYKNVVNVKVNGSYVQEFGYIDNFVITGGTMPAQPGTLQGEWRAVVGGKSVSLFGLAPGKMLFVYDLQGRLLRRERTEPTMLMDFMDAGKFLIRYGNETRAVTIR
;
A
#
# COMPACT_ATOMS: atom_id res chain seq x y z
N MET A 1 -3.51 105.59 3.83
CA MET A 1 -3.67 106.48 5.00
C MET A 1 -5.03 106.14 5.62
N PHE A 2 -5.01 105.69 6.87
CA PHE A 2 -6.07 105.61 7.91
C PHE A 2 -7.40 106.37 7.62
N ARG A 3 -8.60 106.03 8.11
CA ARG A 3 -9.05 105.16 9.21
C ARG A 3 -10.59 105.03 9.11
N SER A 4 -11.09 103.95 9.68
CA SER A 4 -12.49 103.67 10.05
C SER A 4 -13.16 104.76 10.89
N VAL A 5 -14.50 104.76 10.89
CA VAL A 5 -15.30 104.95 12.10
C VAL A 5 -16.32 103.81 12.21
N TYR A 6 -16.22 103.10 13.33
CA TYR A 6 -17.13 102.10 13.87
C TYR A 6 -18.20 102.76 14.76
N ALA A 7 -19.37 102.14 14.85
CA ALA A 7 -20.29 102.12 16.01
C ALA A 7 -21.26 100.93 15.75
N VAL A 8 -21.06 99.69 16.24
CA VAL A 8 -21.14 99.15 17.62
C VAL A 8 -22.43 99.64 18.33
N LEU A 9 -23.32 98.86 18.96
CA LEU A 9 -23.34 97.64 19.77
C LEU A 9 -24.76 97.01 19.64
N GLY A 10 -25.01 95.75 20.01
CA GLY A 10 -24.28 94.98 21.00
C GLY A 10 -24.60 93.49 20.96
N TYR A 11 -23.56 92.74 21.27
CA TYR A 11 -23.60 91.31 21.55
C TYR A 11 -23.68 91.12 23.06
N LEU A 12 -24.59 90.25 23.49
CA LEU A 12 -24.71 89.77 24.86
C LEU A 12 -23.49 88.88 25.14
N MET A 13 -22.55 89.33 25.98
CA MET A 13 -21.47 88.47 26.47
C MET A 13 -22.04 87.49 27.50
N LEU A 14 -21.97 86.19 27.18
CA LEU A 14 -22.01 85.13 28.20
C LEU A 14 -20.60 85.04 28.79
N LEU A 15 -20.40 85.52 30.01
CA LEU A 15 -19.17 85.31 30.78
C LEU A 15 -19.25 83.92 31.43
N ALA A 16 -18.51 82.95 30.89
CA ALA A 16 -18.11 81.77 31.65
C ALA A 16 -16.96 82.18 32.56
N ALA A 17 -17.20 82.23 33.87
CA ALA A 17 -16.16 82.40 34.87
C ALA A 17 -15.36 81.10 34.96
N VAL A 18 -14.19 81.04 34.34
CA VAL A 18 -13.24 79.93 34.51
C VAL A 18 -12.73 80.00 35.96
N SER A 19 -12.96 78.95 36.75
CA SER A 19 -12.41 78.86 38.11
C SER A 19 -10.88 78.80 38.02
N ALA A 20 -10.15 79.33 39.02
CA ALA A 20 -8.69 79.35 39.01
C ALA A 20 -8.02 77.96 39.01
N ASN A 21 -8.81 76.88 39.12
CA ASN A 21 -8.37 75.49 39.15
C ASN A 21 -9.03 74.64 38.04
N ALA A 22 -9.50 75.25 36.95
CA ALA A 22 -10.12 74.53 35.84
C ALA A 22 -9.07 73.98 34.85
N TYR A 23 -9.25 72.72 34.44
CA TYR A 23 -8.45 72.02 33.43
C TYR A 23 -9.08 72.18 32.04
N THR A 24 -8.27 72.41 31.00
CA THR A 24 -8.76 72.66 29.64
C THR A 24 -8.87 71.36 28.83
N ILE A 25 -9.89 71.27 27.96
CA ILE A 25 -10.06 70.18 26.99
C ILE A 25 -10.01 70.74 25.58
N ASN A 26 -9.05 70.30 24.78
CA ASN A 26 -8.96 70.67 23.36
C ASN A 26 -9.44 69.53 22.46
N TYR A 27 -10.14 69.88 21.39
CA TYR A 27 -10.70 68.91 20.43
C TYR A 27 -10.08 69.09 19.05
N ASN A 28 -9.35 68.08 18.60
CA ASN A 28 -8.93 67.93 17.21
C ASN A 28 -9.95 67.05 16.45
N LEU A 29 -10.83 67.70 15.70
CA LEU A 29 -11.97 67.02 15.07
C LEU A 29 -11.63 66.26 13.79
N ASN A 30 -10.41 66.38 13.27
CA ASN A 30 -9.98 65.75 12.01
C ASN A 30 -11.02 65.90 10.88
N GLY A 31 -11.51 67.12 10.67
CA GLY A 31 -12.50 67.46 9.63
C GLY A 31 -13.97 67.29 10.02
N GLY A 32 -14.28 66.87 11.25
CA GLY A 32 -15.65 66.82 11.78
C GLY A 32 -16.11 68.11 12.47
N VAL A 33 -17.33 68.06 13.02
CA VAL A 33 -17.99 69.12 13.80
C VAL A 33 -18.23 68.60 15.22
N ASN A 34 -17.82 69.37 16.22
CA ASN A 34 -17.94 68.96 17.62
C ASN A 34 -19.41 68.94 18.08
N HIS A 35 -19.71 68.07 19.04
CA HIS A 35 -21.02 68.10 19.69
C HIS A 35 -21.14 69.36 20.56
N PRO A 36 -22.27 70.11 20.51
CA PRO A 36 -22.41 71.37 21.23
C PRO A 36 -22.39 71.23 22.75
N GLU A 37 -22.63 70.03 23.28
CA GLU A 37 -22.58 69.74 24.72
C GLU A 37 -21.19 69.35 25.23
N ASN A 38 -20.18 69.25 24.35
CA ASN A 38 -18.83 68.91 24.79
C ASN A 38 -18.19 70.08 25.54
N PRO A 39 -17.71 69.89 26.78
CA PRO A 39 -17.18 70.97 27.60
C PRO A 39 -15.79 71.43 27.10
N GLU A 40 -15.51 72.72 27.14
CA GLU A 40 -14.17 73.28 26.85
C GLU A 40 -13.21 73.17 28.06
N SER A 41 -13.76 72.98 29.27
CA SER A 41 -13.00 72.85 30.51
C SER A 41 -13.79 72.12 31.59
N TYR A 42 -13.10 71.61 32.61
CA TYR A 42 -13.69 70.93 33.78
C TYR A 42 -12.94 71.28 35.07
N ASP A 43 -13.56 71.11 36.25
CA ASP A 43 -12.90 71.30 37.55
C ASP A 43 -13.07 70.07 38.46
N GLU A 44 -12.38 70.03 39.61
CA GLU A 44 -12.36 68.84 40.48
C GLU A 44 -13.67 68.61 41.27
N ALA A 45 -14.64 69.52 41.22
CA ALA A 45 -15.81 69.51 42.09
C ALA A 45 -16.92 68.56 41.61
N ALA A 46 -16.75 67.27 41.94
CA ALA A 46 -17.75 66.19 41.98
C ALA A 46 -18.82 66.18 40.87
N GLY A 47 -18.45 65.58 39.73
CA GLY A 47 -19.34 65.08 38.69
C GLY A 47 -18.63 64.04 37.81
N ARG A 48 -19.34 63.59 36.77
CA ARG A 48 -18.80 62.84 35.62
C ARG A 48 -19.31 63.55 34.37
N PHE A 49 -18.48 63.61 33.32
CA PHE A 49 -18.94 64.01 32.00
C PHE A 49 -18.39 63.02 30.96
N ASP A 50 -19.19 62.76 29.94
CA ASP A 50 -18.79 61.95 28.79
C ASP A 50 -18.63 62.86 27.58
N LEU A 51 -17.52 62.73 26.88
CA LEU A 51 -17.35 63.39 25.59
C LEU A 51 -18.33 62.77 24.58
N LYS A 52 -19.30 63.58 24.15
CA LYS A 52 -20.28 63.22 23.14
C LYS A 52 -19.63 63.09 21.78
N GLU A 53 -20.26 62.26 20.94
CA GLU A 53 -19.78 61.95 19.61
C GLU A 53 -19.85 63.20 18.70
N PRO A 54 -18.75 63.59 18.05
CA PRO A 54 -18.77 64.60 16.99
C PRO A 54 -19.41 64.00 15.72
N THR A 55 -19.76 64.85 14.76
CA THR A 55 -20.31 64.41 13.47
C THR A 55 -19.38 64.76 12.31
N ARG A 56 -19.23 63.86 11.33
CA ARG A 56 -18.53 64.14 10.06
C ARG A 56 -19.33 63.49 8.93
N GLU A 57 -19.79 64.29 7.98
CA GLU A 57 -20.64 63.82 6.88
C GLU A 57 -19.93 62.72 6.08
N GLY A 58 -20.60 61.57 5.91
CA GLY A 58 -20.06 60.43 5.17
C GLY A 58 -19.13 59.49 5.96
N TYR A 59 -18.93 59.72 7.26
CA TYR A 59 -18.02 58.92 8.08
C TYR A 59 -18.68 58.46 9.39
N SER A 60 -18.21 57.33 9.91
CA SER A 60 -18.58 56.84 11.23
C SER A 60 -17.56 57.30 12.27
N PHE A 61 -18.03 57.78 13.41
CA PHE A 61 -17.16 58.10 14.53
C PHE A 61 -16.65 56.81 15.18
N LEU A 62 -15.33 56.67 15.35
CA LEU A 62 -14.71 55.49 15.97
C LEU A 62 -14.27 55.75 17.41
N GLY A 63 -14.30 57.00 17.86
CA GLY A 63 -14.00 57.38 19.22
C GLY A 63 -12.99 58.52 19.38
N TRP A 64 -12.86 58.96 20.63
CA TRP A 64 -11.91 59.97 21.07
C TRP A 64 -10.60 59.32 21.52
N TYR A 65 -9.48 59.87 21.06
CA TYR A 65 -8.14 59.40 21.42
C TYR A 65 -7.35 60.56 22.01
N ILE A 66 -6.59 60.30 23.06
CA ILE A 66 -5.79 61.32 23.76
C ILE A 66 -4.57 61.63 22.89
N GLU A 67 -4.45 62.89 22.51
CA GLU A 67 -3.30 63.45 21.77
C GLU A 67 -2.22 63.93 22.74
N PHE A 68 -2.65 64.56 23.83
CA PHE A 68 -1.80 65.19 24.82
C PHE A 68 -2.50 65.21 26.17
N ALA A 69 -1.74 65.05 27.24
CA ALA A 69 -2.20 65.22 28.61
C ALA A 69 -1.07 65.86 29.45
N GLU A 70 -1.44 66.78 30.33
CA GLU A 70 -0.47 67.59 31.08
C GLU A 70 0.33 66.71 32.06
N GLY A 71 1.66 66.70 31.92
CA GLY A 71 2.54 65.94 32.81
C GLY A 71 2.52 64.42 32.60
N VAL A 72 1.86 63.94 31.54
CA VAL A 72 1.78 62.52 31.17
C VAL A 72 2.48 62.29 29.83
N ASP A 73 3.34 61.29 29.77
CA ASP A 73 3.85 60.78 28.49
C ASP A 73 2.74 59.94 27.84
N VAL A 74 2.04 60.53 26.86
CA VAL A 74 0.88 59.91 26.22
C VAL A 74 1.37 58.90 25.18
N PRO A 75 1.14 57.59 25.36
CA PRO A 75 1.50 56.61 24.34
C PRO A 75 0.65 56.83 23.07
N PRO A 76 1.20 56.50 21.88
CA PRO A 76 0.42 56.53 20.65
C PRO A 76 -0.87 55.72 20.78
N ASN A 77 -1.96 56.24 20.22
CA ASN A 77 -3.26 55.57 20.16
C ASN A 77 -3.97 55.36 21.52
N MET A 78 -3.65 56.14 22.56
CA MET A 78 -4.34 56.10 23.85
C MET A 78 -5.83 56.45 23.71
N TYR A 79 -6.73 55.52 24.02
CA TYR A 79 -8.17 55.68 23.84
C TYR A 79 -8.83 56.38 25.05
N TYR A 80 -9.59 57.45 24.83
CA TYR A 80 -10.24 58.19 25.92
C TYR A 80 -11.41 57.43 26.56
N GLY A 81 -12.03 56.47 25.85
CA GLY A 81 -13.16 55.71 26.38
C GLY A 81 -12.88 54.98 27.70
N GLU A 82 -11.62 54.61 27.96
CA GLU A 82 -11.20 54.02 29.25
C GLU A 82 -11.32 54.97 30.45
N TYR A 83 -11.44 56.27 30.19
CA TYR A 83 -11.48 57.33 31.18
C TYR A 83 -12.87 57.96 31.33
N GLN A 84 -13.83 57.64 30.46
CA GLN A 84 -15.20 58.19 30.49
C GLN A 84 -15.90 57.91 31.82
N ASP A 85 -15.59 56.79 32.46
CA ASP A 85 -16.17 56.42 33.74
C ASP A 85 -15.50 57.07 34.96
N TYR A 86 -14.39 57.78 34.80
CA TYR A 86 -13.67 58.36 35.93
C TYR A 86 -14.38 59.61 36.47
N SER A 87 -14.29 59.82 37.79
CA SER A 87 -14.74 61.08 38.37
C SER A 87 -13.83 62.21 37.90
N MET A 88 -14.35 63.42 37.84
CA MET A 88 -13.55 64.59 37.43
C MET A 88 -12.28 64.78 38.28
N PHE A 89 -12.32 64.40 39.57
CA PHE A 89 -11.15 64.37 40.45
C PHE A 89 -10.09 63.35 39.98
N VAL A 90 -10.51 62.16 39.56
CA VAL A 90 -9.60 61.13 39.03
C VAL A 90 -9.05 61.58 37.67
N LEU A 91 -9.91 62.07 36.76
CA LEU A 91 -9.48 62.62 35.47
C LEU A 91 -8.45 63.74 35.62
N ALA A 92 -8.67 64.69 36.54
CA ALA A 92 -7.72 65.77 36.84
C ALA A 92 -6.35 65.24 37.28
N ASN A 93 -6.32 64.25 38.19
CA ASN A 93 -5.07 63.64 38.64
C ASN A 93 -4.35 62.83 37.55
N TYR A 94 -5.11 62.18 36.65
CA TYR A 94 -4.55 61.29 35.63
C TYR A 94 -4.17 61.99 34.32
N LEU A 95 -4.93 63.01 33.89
CA LEU A 95 -4.77 63.63 32.58
C LEU A 95 -4.53 65.15 32.64
N GLY A 96 -4.87 65.81 33.76
CA GLY A 96 -4.79 67.27 33.87
C GLY A 96 -5.51 67.97 32.72
N SER A 97 -4.91 69.03 32.16
CA SER A 97 -5.40 69.57 30.89
C SER A 97 -5.01 68.64 29.74
N PHE A 98 -5.95 68.30 28.86
CA PHE A 98 -5.70 67.31 27.80
C PHE A 98 -6.31 67.70 26.46
N SER A 99 -5.78 67.12 25.39
CA SER A 99 -6.29 67.24 24.03
C SER A 99 -6.72 65.87 23.54
N VAL A 100 -7.88 65.80 22.90
CA VAL A 100 -8.36 64.59 22.21
C VAL A 100 -8.51 64.84 20.72
N TYR A 101 -8.27 63.81 19.92
CA TYR A 101 -8.59 63.80 18.50
C TYR A 101 -9.65 62.75 18.16
N ALA A 102 -10.52 63.08 17.21
CA ALA A 102 -11.56 62.20 16.70
C ALA A 102 -10.99 61.25 15.64
N ARG A 103 -11.24 59.94 15.77
CA ARG A 103 -11.00 58.98 14.69
C ARG A 103 -12.28 58.73 13.90
N TRP A 104 -12.11 58.63 12.59
CA TRP A 104 -13.19 58.45 11.63
C TRP A 104 -12.94 57.19 10.81
N GLY A 105 -13.99 56.40 10.61
CA GLY A 105 -14.04 55.24 9.72
C GLY A 105 -15.08 55.44 8.62
N LEU A 106 -15.19 54.48 7.71
CA LEU A 106 -16.28 54.45 6.75
C LEU A 106 -17.60 54.10 7.46
N VAL A 107 -18.72 54.56 6.90
CA VAL A 107 -20.05 54.21 7.39
C VAL A 107 -20.30 52.73 7.09
N PRO A 108 -20.49 51.86 8.10
CA PRO A 108 -20.65 50.43 7.88
C PRO A 108 -21.91 50.11 7.08
N GLN A 109 -21.80 49.19 6.13
CA GLN A 109 -22.94 48.61 5.41
C GLN A 109 -23.01 47.12 5.68
N THR A 110 -24.23 46.56 5.81
CA THR A 110 -24.39 45.12 6.00
C THR A 110 -24.20 44.40 4.65
N PRO A 111 -23.17 43.56 4.49
CA PRO A 111 -23.00 42.77 3.28
C PRO A 111 -24.08 41.71 3.14
N LYS A 112 -24.34 41.29 1.90
CA LYS A 112 -25.21 40.15 1.61
C LYS A 112 -24.52 38.83 1.92
N GLN A 113 -25.31 37.81 2.19
CA GLN A 113 -24.82 36.43 2.31
C GLN A 113 -25.18 35.62 1.08
N ASP A 114 -24.32 34.67 0.72
CA ASP A 114 -24.67 33.60 -0.21
C ASP A 114 -25.53 32.53 0.48
N GLU A 115 -25.93 31.50 -0.28
CA GLU A 115 -26.78 30.40 0.20
C GLU A 115 -26.13 29.56 1.31
N ARG A 116 -24.80 29.66 1.48
CA ARG A 116 -24.02 28.98 2.51
C ARG A 116 -23.84 29.84 3.77
N GLY A 117 -24.33 31.08 3.76
CA GLY A 117 -24.15 32.04 4.84
C GLY A 117 -22.81 32.79 4.81
N CYS A 118 -22.02 32.68 3.73
CA CYS A 118 -20.79 33.45 3.55
C CYS A 118 -21.12 34.90 3.19
N TYR A 119 -20.57 35.85 3.95
CA TYR A 119 -20.73 37.28 3.66
C TYR A 119 -19.88 37.68 2.45
N LEU A 120 -20.55 38.19 1.42
CA LEU A 120 -19.96 38.63 0.16
C LEU A 120 -19.58 40.11 0.27
N ILE A 121 -18.30 40.42 0.14
CA ILE A 121 -17.77 41.78 0.33
C ILE A 121 -17.36 42.37 -1.03
N TYR A 122 -18.11 43.36 -1.48
CA TYR A 122 -17.86 44.11 -2.72
C TYR A 122 -17.24 45.48 -2.46
N THR A 123 -17.49 46.08 -1.29
CA THR A 123 -17.01 47.44 -0.97
C THR A 123 -16.34 47.55 0.39
N ALA A 124 -15.64 48.67 0.60
CA ALA A 124 -14.99 48.96 1.87
C ALA A 124 -16.01 49.17 3.00
N GLU A 125 -17.16 49.79 2.74
CA GLU A 125 -18.24 49.97 3.70
C GLU A 125 -18.82 48.64 4.19
N GLU A 126 -18.94 47.65 3.29
CA GLU A 126 -19.37 46.29 3.61
C GLU A 126 -18.35 45.56 4.50
N LEU A 127 -17.06 45.75 4.22
CA LEU A 127 -15.98 45.24 5.07
C LEU A 127 -16.01 45.86 6.47
N TYR A 128 -16.30 47.17 6.57
CA TYR A 128 -16.54 47.85 7.86
C TYR A 128 -17.79 47.32 8.57
N GLY A 129 -18.82 46.90 7.83
CA GLY A 129 -20.00 46.21 8.36
C GLY A 129 -19.63 44.99 9.18
N ILE A 130 -18.76 44.14 8.64
CA ILE A 130 -18.28 42.95 9.37
C ILE A 130 -17.36 43.33 10.54
N ALA A 131 -16.48 44.31 10.33
CA ALA A 131 -15.54 44.74 11.36
C ALA A 131 -16.22 45.31 12.61
N THR A 132 -17.30 46.07 12.44
CA THR A 132 -18.03 46.66 13.58
C THR A 132 -18.79 45.62 14.40
N VAL A 133 -19.36 44.58 13.77
CA VAL A 133 -19.92 43.42 14.49
C VAL A 133 -18.83 42.70 15.30
N SER A 134 -17.61 42.63 14.78
CA SER A 134 -16.46 42.00 15.43
C SER A 134 -15.93 42.76 16.67
N ILE A 135 -16.41 43.98 16.96
CA ILE A 135 -15.86 44.85 18.03
C ILE A 135 -16.93 45.40 18.99
N ALA A 136 -18.22 45.14 18.77
CA ALA A 136 -19.37 45.81 19.39
C ALA A 136 -19.46 45.92 20.94
N ASP A 137 -18.47 45.47 21.71
CA ASP A 137 -18.41 45.75 23.16
C ASP A 137 -16.94 45.77 23.64
N SER A 138 -16.17 46.79 23.24
CA SER A 138 -14.77 46.98 23.68
C SER A 138 -14.62 47.99 24.82
N THR A 139 -15.72 48.45 25.43
CA THR A 139 -15.68 49.29 26.64
C THR A 139 -15.22 48.50 27.88
N ALA A 140 -15.12 47.18 27.80
CA ALA A 140 -14.49 46.37 28.81
C ALA A 140 -13.22 45.71 28.26
N PHE A 141 -12.06 46.06 28.82
CA PHE A 141 -10.89 45.16 28.93
C PHE A 141 -11.23 43.96 29.84
N SER A 142 -12.37 43.32 29.56
CA SER A 142 -12.78 42.03 30.09
C SER A 142 -11.85 41.00 29.46
N LYS A 143 -10.87 40.55 30.23
CA LYS A 143 -10.09 39.32 30.01
C LYS A 143 -11.00 38.08 30.11
N LYS A 144 -12.02 38.02 29.27
CA LYS A 144 -12.92 36.88 29.11
C LYS A 144 -13.27 36.78 27.62
N ASP A 145 -12.36 36.13 26.91
CA ASP A 145 -12.60 35.01 26.01
C ASP A 145 -13.94 35.00 25.27
N ASP A 146 -14.12 35.81 24.22
CA ASP A 146 -15.10 35.53 23.16
C ASP A 146 -14.66 36.18 21.84
N TYR A 147 -14.35 35.36 20.83
CA TYR A 147 -14.24 35.80 19.43
C TYR A 147 -15.59 36.35 19.00
N LYS A 148 -15.60 37.54 18.39
CA LYS A 148 -16.86 38.25 18.13
C LYS A 148 -17.44 38.02 16.74
N PHE A 149 -16.66 37.49 15.81
CA PHE A 149 -17.15 37.06 14.50
C PHE A 149 -16.70 35.64 14.18
N GLU A 150 -17.66 34.73 14.13
CA GLU A 150 -17.51 33.36 13.64
C GLU A 150 -18.33 33.20 12.37
N GLY A 151 -17.68 32.89 11.26
CA GLY A 151 -18.37 32.73 9.98
C GLY A 151 -17.46 32.75 8.78
N CYS A 152 -18.07 32.96 7.63
CA CYS A 152 -17.38 32.96 6.35
C CYS A 152 -17.43 34.35 5.72
N ILE A 153 -16.29 34.85 5.24
CA ILE A 153 -16.14 36.10 4.49
C ILE A 153 -15.54 35.75 3.14
N SER A 154 -16.11 36.28 2.06
CA SER A 154 -15.59 36.11 0.71
C SER A 154 -15.51 37.47 0.00
N LEU A 155 -14.30 37.88 -0.40
CA LEU A 155 -14.12 39.09 -1.18
C LEU A 155 -14.60 38.87 -2.62
N GLN A 156 -15.29 39.87 -3.15
CA GLN A 156 -15.86 39.84 -4.49
C GLN A 156 -15.24 40.91 -5.41
N ASN A 157 -14.43 41.81 -4.85
CA ASN A 157 -13.70 42.86 -5.54
C ASN A 157 -12.45 43.25 -4.74
N ASP A 158 -11.53 43.97 -5.38
CA ASP A 158 -10.50 44.74 -4.67
C ASP A 158 -11.16 45.79 -3.78
N ILE A 159 -10.75 45.84 -2.51
CA ILE A 159 -11.30 46.73 -1.50
C ILE A 159 -10.28 47.84 -1.23
N VAL A 160 -10.66 49.08 -1.51
CA VAL A 160 -9.82 50.25 -1.26
C VAL A 160 -10.46 51.09 -0.16
N VAL A 161 -9.82 51.16 1.01
CA VAL A 161 -10.31 51.96 2.14
C VAL A 161 -9.82 53.41 2.06
N ASN A 162 -8.55 53.59 1.69
CA ASN A 162 -7.94 54.88 1.45
C ASN A 162 -7.10 54.79 0.17
N GLU A 163 -7.28 55.74 -0.74
CA GLU A 163 -6.47 55.78 -1.95
C GLU A 163 -5.07 56.39 -1.70
N ASN A 164 -4.05 55.75 -2.26
CA ASN A 164 -2.64 56.21 -2.29
C ASN A 164 -2.09 56.50 -0.90
N LEU A 165 -2.32 55.57 0.04
CA LEU A 165 -2.05 55.79 1.45
C LEU A 165 -0.56 56.00 1.73
N LEU A 166 0.31 55.26 1.04
CA LEU A 166 1.75 55.37 1.16
C LEU A 166 2.36 56.23 0.04
N ASP A 167 3.35 57.03 0.39
CA ASP A 167 4.23 57.68 -0.57
C ASP A 167 5.31 56.72 -1.12
N SER A 168 6.13 57.19 -2.05
CA SER A 168 7.21 56.38 -2.65
C SER A 168 8.28 55.91 -1.66
N THR A 169 8.29 56.43 -0.44
CA THR A 169 9.21 56.05 0.65
C THR A 169 8.57 55.10 1.65
N GLY A 170 7.29 54.76 1.48
CA GLY A 170 6.53 53.91 2.40
C GLY A 170 6.04 54.67 3.64
N ASN A 171 6.04 56.00 3.64
CA ASN A 171 5.43 56.79 4.72
C ASN A 171 3.99 57.18 4.37
N LEU A 172 3.18 57.54 5.37
CA LEU A 172 1.85 58.09 5.13
C LEU A 172 1.95 59.33 4.24
N SER A 173 1.24 59.33 3.11
CA SER A 173 1.29 60.45 2.15
C SER A 173 0.51 61.68 2.65
N ARG A 174 -0.46 61.48 3.57
CA ARG A 174 -1.22 62.51 4.30
C ARG A 174 -1.72 61.98 5.64
N GLU A 175 -2.15 62.89 6.53
CA GLU A 175 -2.52 62.57 7.91
C GLU A 175 -4.04 62.43 8.16
N ASP A 176 -4.90 62.74 7.19
CA ASP A 176 -6.36 62.82 7.35
C ASP A 176 -7.12 61.56 6.89
N TYR A 177 -6.39 60.48 6.60
CA TYR A 177 -6.93 59.18 6.22
C TYR A 177 -7.87 58.60 7.28
N VAL A 178 -8.91 57.89 6.81
CA VAL A 178 -9.80 57.16 7.71
C VAL A 178 -9.09 55.96 8.32
N TRP A 179 -9.50 55.62 9.54
CA TRP A 179 -8.93 54.55 10.32
C TRP A 179 -9.66 53.24 10.05
N TRP A 180 -8.88 52.21 9.75
CA TRP A 180 -9.32 50.84 9.68
C TRP A 180 -9.68 50.29 11.06
N VAL A 181 -10.73 49.48 11.08
CA VAL A 181 -11.26 48.80 12.26
C VAL A 181 -10.87 47.32 12.16
N PRO A 182 -9.84 46.85 12.89
CA PRO A 182 -9.26 45.52 12.64
C PRO A 182 -10.14 44.37 13.15
N LEU A 183 -10.13 43.25 12.43
CA LEU A 183 -11.03 42.11 12.67
C LEU A 183 -10.57 41.18 13.81
N LYS A 184 -11.50 40.72 14.64
CA LYS A 184 -11.30 39.55 15.53
C LYS A 184 -12.10 38.38 14.96
N PHE A 185 -11.40 37.43 14.33
CA PHE A 185 -12.03 36.53 13.37
C PHE A 185 -11.70 35.05 13.62
N LYS A 186 -12.75 34.23 13.49
CA LYS A 186 -12.71 32.77 13.44
C LYS A 186 -13.58 32.28 12.28
N GLY A 187 -13.12 31.27 11.54
CA GLY A 187 -13.84 30.72 10.39
C GLY A 187 -13.04 30.81 9.09
N THR A 188 -13.70 31.11 7.97
CA THR A 188 -13.05 31.11 6.63
C THR A 188 -13.06 32.50 6.01
N PHE A 189 -11.88 33.06 5.74
CA PHE A 189 -11.71 34.27 4.95
C PHE A 189 -11.13 33.90 3.58
N GLU A 190 -11.99 33.97 2.57
CA GLU A 190 -11.64 33.77 1.18
C GLU A 190 -11.41 35.12 0.49
N GLY A 191 -10.18 35.36 0.03
CA GLY A 191 -9.84 36.58 -0.69
C GLY A 191 -10.12 36.51 -2.20
N ASN A 192 -10.35 35.32 -2.79
CA ASN A 192 -10.55 35.11 -4.23
C ASN A 192 -9.49 35.79 -5.12
N GLY A 193 -8.28 36.02 -4.59
CA GLY A 193 -7.19 36.72 -5.27
C GLY A 193 -7.27 38.25 -5.23
N PHE A 194 -8.35 38.82 -4.67
CA PHE A 194 -8.52 40.25 -4.49
C PHE A 194 -7.65 40.81 -3.36
N LYS A 195 -7.45 42.12 -3.41
CA LYS A 195 -6.60 42.86 -2.48
C LYS A 195 -7.42 43.80 -1.63
N ILE A 196 -6.98 43.99 -0.39
CA ILE A 196 -7.43 45.07 0.47
C ILE A 196 -6.30 46.09 0.56
N SER A 197 -6.61 47.35 0.29
CA SER A 197 -5.63 48.42 0.32
C SER A 197 -6.12 49.66 1.07
N GLY A 198 -5.16 50.51 1.43
CA GLY A 198 -5.45 51.75 2.16
C GLY A 198 -5.83 51.53 3.62
N LEU A 199 -5.39 50.45 4.27
CA LEU A 199 -5.68 50.26 5.68
C LEU A 199 -4.75 51.12 6.54
N ARG A 200 -5.32 52.00 7.36
CA ARG A 200 -4.60 52.74 8.42
C ARG A 200 -5.04 52.23 9.78
N GLY A 201 -4.20 51.51 10.50
CA GLY A 201 -4.61 50.87 11.74
C GLY A 201 -3.51 50.80 12.80
N ASN A 202 -3.88 50.34 13.99
CA ASN A 202 -2.90 50.02 15.04
C ASN A 202 -2.39 48.57 14.92
N ASP A 203 -3.22 47.70 14.37
CA ASP A 203 -3.00 46.28 14.13
C ASP A 203 -3.16 46.01 12.63
N GLY A 204 -2.87 44.77 12.19
CA GLY A 204 -3.10 44.39 10.79
C GLY A 204 -4.58 44.31 10.40
N LEU A 205 -4.86 43.68 9.26
CA LEU A 205 -6.24 43.39 8.85
C LEU A 205 -7.04 42.71 9.99
N PHE A 206 -6.38 41.78 10.70
CA PHE A 206 -6.89 41.13 11.89
C PHE A 206 -6.12 41.55 13.15
N VAL A 207 -6.85 41.87 14.23
CA VAL A 207 -6.29 41.91 15.59
C VAL A 207 -5.94 40.50 16.04
N THR A 208 -6.87 39.56 15.84
CA THR A 208 -6.71 38.18 16.30
C THR A 208 -7.36 37.20 15.33
N LEU A 209 -6.64 36.12 15.02
CA LEU A 209 -7.13 34.99 14.22
C LEU A 209 -7.11 33.67 15.00
N GLY A 210 -8.23 32.96 14.95
CA GLY A 210 -8.39 31.60 15.47
C GLY A 210 -9.18 31.52 16.78
N ASP A 211 -9.01 30.46 17.58
CA ASP A 211 -9.75 30.24 18.83
C ASP A 211 -8.82 29.78 19.97
N GLU A 212 -8.64 30.61 20.99
CA GLU A 212 -7.80 30.33 22.17
C GLU A 212 -8.40 29.25 23.09
N ASN A 213 -9.71 28.99 22.98
CA ASN A 213 -10.41 27.95 23.72
C ASN A 213 -10.40 26.60 22.98
N ASP A 214 -9.96 26.54 21.71
CA ASP A 214 -9.84 25.29 20.95
C ASP A 214 -8.50 24.58 21.22
N VAL A 215 -8.36 24.07 22.44
CA VAL A 215 -7.15 23.38 22.93
C VAL A 215 -6.86 22.08 22.18
N TRP A 216 -7.82 21.55 21.42
CA TRP A 216 -7.73 20.26 20.72
C TRP A 216 -7.53 20.40 19.21
N GLY A 217 -7.50 21.64 18.67
CA GLY A 217 -7.27 21.90 17.24
C GLY A 217 -8.35 21.33 16.32
N LYS A 218 -9.62 21.34 16.75
CA LYS A 218 -10.73 20.77 16.00
C LYS A 218 -11.31 21.71 14.96
N ASN A 219 -11.20 23.02 15.18
CA ASN A 219 -11.74 24.07 14.32
C ASN A 219 -10.58 24.88 13.71
N VAL A 220 -10.27 24.61 12.45
CA VAL A 220 -9.24 25.34 11.71
C VAL A 220 -9.81 26.67 11.23
N THR A 221 -9.20 27.79 11.61
CA THR A 221 -9.47 29.08 10.96
C THR A 221 -8.61 29.19 9.71
N VAL A 222 -9.24 29.52 8.58
CA VAL A 222 -8.60 29.52 7.26
C VAL A 222 -8.62 30.93 6.68
N VAL A 223 -7.47 31.44 6.25
CA VAL A 223 -7.37 32.66 5.45
C VAL A 223 -6.64 32.32 4.17
N ARG A 224 -7.24 32.57 3.01
CA ARG A 224 -6.58 32.25 1.73
C ARG A 224 -6.86 33.24 0.62
N ASN A 225 -5.96 33.25 -0.37
CA ASN A 225 -6.01 34.05 -1.59
C ASN A 225 -6.22 35.56 -1.37
N LEU A 226 -5.49 36.14 -0.40
CA LEU A 226 -5.71 37.50 0.06
C LEU A 226 -4.43 38.33 0.01
N GLY A 227 -4.49 39.48 -0.66
CA GLY A 227 -3.43 40.50 -0.60
C GLY A 227 -3.81 41.65 0.32
N VAL A 228 -2.88 42.13 1.15
CA VAL A 228 -2.99 43.44 1.83
C VAL A 228 -1.90 44.36 1.31
N THR A 229 -2.25 45.46 0.68
CA THR A 229 -1.27 46.34 0.00
C THR A 229 -1.49 47.81 0.35
N ASP A 230 -0.53 48.70 0.09
CA ASP A 230 -0.68 50.15 0.28
C ASP A 230 -1.32 50.51 1.64
N SER A 231 -0.82 49.92 2.72
CA SER A 231 -1.40 50.02 4.05
C SER A 231 -0.35 50.35 5.10
N TYR A 232 -0.76 51.03 6.17
CA TYR A 232 0.12 51.48 7.25
C TYR A 232 -0.41 51.07 8.61
N PHE A 233 0.42 50.37 9.39
CA PHE A 233 0.05 49.88 10.71
C PHE A 233 1.03 50.34 11.78
N SER A 234 0.53 50.95 12.85
CA SER A 234 1.37 51.48 13.94
C SER A 234 0.82 51.17 15.34
N GLY A 235 1.49 50.26 16.07
CA GLY A 235 1.01 49.73 17.34
C GLY A 235 1.90 48.64 17.94
N SER A 236 1.53 48.14 19.12
CA SER A 236 2.29 47.09 19.83
C SER A 236 2.32 45.77 19.06
N ASP A 237 1.20 45.42 18.43
CA ASP A 237 0.97 44.18 17.69
C ASP A 237 0.76 44.45 16.18
N ALA A 238 1.33 45.56 15.69
CA ALA A 238 1.23 45.97 14.30
C ALA A 238 1.84 44.92 13.35
N SER A 239 1.06 44.53 12.34
CA SER A 239 1.39 43.51 11.33
C SER A 239 0.69 43.83 10.02
N GLY A 240 1.07 43.18 8.92
CA GLY A 240 0.37 43.36 7.65
C GLY A 240 -0.93 42.58 7.52
N ILE A 241 -1.00 41.41 8.18
CA ILE A 241 -2.15 40.49 8.10
C ILE A 241 -2.78 40.31 9.48
N VAL A 242 -2.05 39.79 10.46
CA VAL A 242 -2.59 39.45 11.79
C VAL A 242 -1.64 39.82 12.91
N GLY A 243 -2.17 40.52 13.93
CA GLY A 243 -1.41 40.87 15.13
C GLY A 243 -1.16 39.67 16.05
N LYS A 244 -2.22 38.89 16.36
CA LYS A 244 -2.15 37.72 17.24
C LYS A 244 -2.81 36.48 16.60
N VAL A 245 -2.11 35.34 16.60
CA VAL A 245 -2.67 34.03 16.21
C VAL A 245 -2.90 33.19 17.46
N VAL A 246 -4.06 32.54 17.54
CA VAL A 246 -4.53 31.75 18.69
C VAL A 246 -5.27 30.52 18.20
N GLY A 247 -4.95 29.33 18.72
CA GLY A 247 -5.47 28.08 18.17
C GLY A 247 -4.86 27.72 16.80
N LEU A 248 -5.54 26.85 16.04
CA LEU A 248 -5.06 26.33 14.76
C LEU A 248 -5.51 27.21 13.58
N VAL A 249 -4.54 27.86 12.92
CA VAL A 249 -4.79 28.75 11.77
C VAL A 249 -4.01 28.28 10.55
N GLN A 250 -4.70 28.19 9.41
CA GLN A 250 -4.10 27.91 8.10
C GLN A 250 -4.16 29.16 7.22
N MET A 251 -3.00 29.59 6.72
CA MET A 251 -2.89 30.66 5.73
C MET A 251 -2.35 30.11 4.41
N THR A 252 -3.00 30.41 3.29
CA THR A 252 -2.60 29.91 1.97
C THR A 252 -2.74 31.00 0.92
N ASN A 253 -1.68 31.33 0.18
CA ASN A 253 -1.70 32.42 -0.80
C ASN A 253 -2.13 33.77 -0.17
N VAL A 254 -1.51 34.11 0.96
CA VAL A 254 -1.74 35.38 1.67
C VAL A 254 -0.45 36.18 1.67
N TYR A 255 -0.49 37.44 1.26
CA TYR A 255 0.68 38.31 1.23
C TYR A 255 0.35 39.73 1.69
N ALA A 256 1.37 40.42 2.22
CA ALA A 256 1.27 41.82 2.62
C ALA A 256 2.41 42.66 2.04
N ASP A 257 2.06 43.77 1.40
CA ASP A 257 2.97 44.83 0.94
C ASP A 257 2.59 46.15 1.62
N VAL A 258 3.12 46.35 2.83
CA VAL A 258 2.64 47.36 3.78
C VAL A 258 3.79 48.00 4.55
N SER A 259 3.54 49.15 5.17
CA SER A 259 4.44 49.80 6.11
C SER A 259 4.01 49.54 7.55
N ILE A 260 4.95 49.09 8.39
CA ILE A 260 4.67 48.73 9.79
C ILE A 260 5.62 49.49 10.72
N GLN A 261 5.06 50.10 11.77
CA GLN A 261 5.81 50.76 12.83
C GLN A 261 5.39 50.18 14.21
N GLY A 262 6.20 49.32 14.81
CA GLY A 262 5.85 48.65 16.08
C GLY A 262 7.04 48.15 16.91
N LEU A 263 6.78 47.76 18.16
CA LEU A 263 7.79 47.29 19.14
C LEU A 263 8.10 45.77 19.04
N ARG A 264 7.17 44.96 18.49
CA ARG A 264 7.32 43.52 18.22
C ARG A 264 6.65 43.17 16.88
N SER A 265 7.30 43.44 15.76
CA SER A 265 6.73 43.15 14.44
C SER A 265 7.27 41.85 13.84
N THR A 266 6.38 40.99 13.35
CA THR A 266 6.69 39.91 12.41
C THR A 266 6.12 40.27 11.05
N VAL A 267 6.99 40.59 10.09
CA VAL A 267 6.61 40.71 8.68
C VAL A 267 6.64 39.30 8.10
N ALA A 268 5.47 38.70 7.85
CA ALA A 268 5.38 37.53 6.99
C ALA A 268 5.56 38.00 5.55
N SER A 269 6.82 38.17 5.14
CA SER A 269 7.20 38.42 3.75
C SER A 269 7.52 37.07 3.10
N SER A 270 6.57 36.52 2.35
CA SER A 270 6.91 35.66 1.22
C SER A 270 6.75 36.49 -0.05
N THR A 271 7.87 36.93 -0.64
CA THR A 271 7.84 37.44 -2.02
C THR A 271 7.42 36.30 -2.93
N PRO A 272 6.40 36.47 -3.78
CA PRO A 272 6.20 35.53 -4.86
C PRO A 272 7.39 35.66 -5.81
N ALA A 273 8.07 34.55 -6.08
CA ALA A 273 8.55 34.35 -7.45
C ALA A 273 7.34 34.59 -8.36
N ALA A 274 7.49 35.32 -9.46
CA ALA A 274 6.40 35.74 -10.34
C ALA A 274 5.44 34.57 -10.65
N ASP A 275 4.40 34.43 -9.85
CA ASP A 275 3.36 33.43 -9.97
C ASP A 275 2.07 34.22 -10.24
N SER A 276 1.64 34.06 -11.47
CA SER A 276 0.42 34.55 -12.07
C SER A 276 -0.80 34.42 -11.15
N VAL A 277 -1.63 35.47 -11.05
CA VAL A 277 -2.93 35.46 -10.32
C VAL A 277 -3.73 34.23 -10.73
N ARG A 278 -3.96 33.31 -9.79
CA ARG A 278 -4.70 32.07 -10.02
C ARG A 278 -6.16 32.23 -9.56
N PHE A 279 -7.11 31.93 -10.43
CA PHE A 279 -8.53 31.76 -10.16
C PHE A 279 -8.81 30.32 -9.76
N GLU A 280 -9.73 30.08 -8.85
CA GLU A 280 -10.07 28.74 -8.38
C GLU A 280 -11.05 28.04 -9.35
N ILE A 281 -10.93 26.72 -9.43
CA ILE A 281 -11.92 25.88 -10.09
C ILE A 281 -12.51 24.97 -9.01
N HIS A 282 -13.77 25.23 -8.68
CA HIS A 282 -14.54 24.44 -7.74
C HIS A 282 -15.28 23.34 -8.47
N TYR A 283 -14.99 22.09 -8.12
CA TYR A 283 -15.60 20.91 -8.71
C TYR A 283 -16.64 20.35 -7.74
N VAL A 284 -17.93 20.47 -8.09
CA VAL A 284 -19.04 19.82 -7.39
C VAL A 284 -19.12 18.38 -7.92
N LEU A 285 -18.46 17.48 -7.20
CA LEU A 285 -18.21 16.11 -7.66
C LEU A 285 -19.41 15.17 -7.50
N ASN A 286 -20.51 15.59 -6.86
CA ASN A 286 -21.73 14.76 -6.67
C ASN A 286 -21.44 13.33 -6.16
N GLY A 287 -20.55 13.24 -5.16
CA GLY A 287 -20.13 11.99 -4.52
C GLY A 287 -18.90 11.33 -5.15
N GLY A 288 -18.27 11.91 -6.17
CA GLY A 288 -16.99 11.45 -6.75
C GLY A 288 -15.75 12.12 -6.15
N GLU A 289 -14.58 11.70 -6.62
CA GLU A 289 -13.23 12.21 -6.38
C GLU A 289 -12.67 12.83 -7.67
N ASN A 290 -11.98 13.97 -7.55
CA ASN A 290 -11.50 14.70 -8.73
C ASN A 290 -10.20 14.11 -9.29
N SER A 291 -9.92 14.36 -10.57
CA SER A 291 -8.62 14.02 -11.18
C SER A 291 -7.51 14.92 -10.65
N GLU A 292 -6.33 14.37 -10.35
CA GLU A 292 -5.13 15.17 -10.01
C GLU A 292 -4.65 16.05 -11.20
N LEU A 293 -5.08 15.71 -12.43
CA LEU A 293 -4.80 16.50 -13.63
C LEU A 293 -5.67 17.76 -13.72
N ASN A 294 -6.81 17.76 -13.02
CA ASN A 294 -7.65 18.94 -12.93
C ASN A 294 -7.00 19.94 -11.99
N PRO A 295 -6.58 21.11 -12.48
CA PRO A 295 -5.96 22.09 -11.63
C PRO A 295 -7.01 22.65 -10.66
N ALA A 296 -6.60 22.87 -9.41
CA ALA A 296 -7.40 23.59 -8.43
C ALA A 296 -7.61 25.06 -8.81
N GLY A 297 -6.82 25.55 -9.77
CA GLY A 297 -6.95 26.90 -10.30
C GLY A 297 -6.02 27.20 -11.47
N TYR A 298 -6.31 28.29 -12.16
CA TYR A 298 -5.64 28.69 -13.41
C TYR A 298 -5.30 30.16 -13.37
N ALA A 299 -4.27 30.57 -14.10
CA ALA A 299 -3.99 31.98 -14.28
C ALA A 299 -4.46 32.52 -15.62
N LYS A 300 -4.69 33.83 -15.66
CA LYS A 300 -5.10 34.50 -16.88
C LYS A 300 -4.04 34.34 -17.98
N GLY A 301 -4.46 33.80 -19.12
CA GLY A 301 -3.58 33.58 -20.27
C GLY A 301 -2.74 32.29 -20.19
N ASP A 302 -2.99 31.44 -19.19
CA ASP A 302 -2.55 30.05 -19.22
C ASP A 302 -3.08 29.37 -20.49
N SER A 303 -2.54 28.20 -20.85
CA SER A 303 -3.18 27.39 -21.89
C SER A 303 -4.58 26.96 -21.44
N ALA A 304 -5.52 26.88 -22.37
CA ALA A 304 -6.87 26.40 -22.07
C ALA A 304 -6.82 25.05 -21.35
N ILE A 305 -7.61 24.91 -20.29
CA ILE A 305 -7.60 23.72 -19.45
C ILE A 305 -8.66 22.77 -19.98
N VAL A 306 -8.19 21.68 -20.59
CA VAL A 306 -9.05 20.55 -20.90
C VAL A 306 -9.33 19.82 -19.60
N LEU A 307 -10.60 19.70 -19.25
CA LEU A 307 -11.02 19.09 -18.00
C LEU A 307 -10.83 17.58 -18.11
N ALA A 308 -10.04 17.02 -17.20
CA ALA A 308 -9.90 15.60 -17.02
C ALA A 308 -11.13 15.01 -16.34
N ASP A 309 -11.37 13.72 -16.62
CA ASP A 309 -12.49 13.00 -16.04
C ASP A 309 -12.22 12.71 -14.54
N PRO A 310 -13.13 13.10 -13.63
CA PRO A 310 -13.09 12.69 -12.24
C PRO A 310 -13.44 11.20 -12.12
N GLN A 311 -13.23 10.61 -10.94
CA GLN A 311 -13.58 9.23 -10.65
C GLN A 311 -14.61 9.15 -9.53
N LYS A 312 -15.65 8.34 -9.68
CA LYS A 312 -16.58 8.02 -8.60
C LYS A 312 -16.70 6.51 -8.54
N GLU A 313 -16.64 5.96 -7.33
CA GLU A 313 -16.72 4.52 -7.15
C GLU A 313 -18.03 4.00 -7.78
N ASN A 314 -17.90 2.96 -8.60
CA ASN A 314 -18.96 2.32 -9.38
C ASN A 314 -19.66 3.15 -10.49
N ASP A 315 -19.66 4.47 -10.46
CA ASP A 315 -20.35 5.30 -11.46
C ASP A 315 -19.50 5.62 -12.72
N GLU A 316 -20.14 5.97 -13.85
CA GLU A 316 -19.48 6.48 -15.07
C GLU A 316 -19.66 7.98 -15.19
N PHE A 317 -18.59 8.68 -15.54
CA PHE A 317 -18.61 10.12 -15.74
C PHE A 317 -19.22 10.49 -17.10
N GLU A 318 -20.33 11.23 -17.11
CA GLU A 318 -20.99 11.67 -18.35
C GLU A 318 -20.50 13.04 -18.84
N GLY A 319 -19.77 13.78 -17.99
CA GLY A 319 -19.15 15.06 -18.32
C GLY A 319 -19.31 16.13 -17.25
N TRP A 320 -18.60 17.26 -17.44
CA TRP A 320 -18.70 18.45 -16.61
C TRP A 320 -19.79 19.37 -17.12
N PHE A 321 -20.49 20.04 -16.20
CA PHE A 321 -21.59 20.95 -16.50
C PHE A 321 -21.45 22.25 -15.70
N LEU A 322 -22.01 23.34 -16.22
CA LEU A 322 -21.98 24.65 -15.57
C LEU A 322 -23.16 24.87 -14.60
N ASP A 323 -24.15 23.99 -14.64
CA ASP A 323 -25.39 24.05 -13.87
C ASP A 323 -25.71 22.69 -13.23
N GLU A 324 -26.40 22.75 -12.09
CA GLU A 324 -26.83 21.56 -11.32
C GLU A 324 -27.87 20.70 -12.05
N ASP A 325 -28.62 21.26 -12.99
CA ASP A 325 -29.60 20.54 -13.83
C ASP A 325 -28.94 19.79 -15.00
N PHE A 326 -27.61 19.88 -15.13
CA PHE A 326 -26.80 19.25 -16.17
C PHE A 326 -27.23 19.58 -17.60
N THR A 327 -27.61 20.84 -17.86
CA THR A 327 -28.09 21.29 -19.17
C THR A 327 -26.99 21.91 -20.04
N GLN A 328 -25.94 22.48 -19.43
CA GLN A 328 -24.84 23.18 -20.11
C GLN A 328 -23.52 22.43 -19.93
N LYS A 329 -23.22 21.52 -20.84
CA LYS A 329 -21.98 20.73 -20.84
C LYS A 329 -20.75 21.59 -21.17
N ILE A 330 -19.64 21.34 -20.48
CA ILE A 330 -18.33 21.96 -20.71
C ILE A 330 -17.23 20.89 -20.68
N ASP A 331 -16.23 21.02 -21.55
CA ASP A 331 -15.07 20.12 -21.64
C ASP A 331 -13.74 20.87 -21.48
N THR A 332 -13.74 22.18 -21.71
CA THR A 332 -12.54 23.02 -21.65
C THR A 332 -12.85 24.36 -21.00
N ILE A 333 -12.05 24.74 -20.00
CA ILE A 333 -12.02 26.09 -19.45
C ILE A 333 -11.11 26.95 -20.32
N LYS A 334 -11.67 28.06 -20.82
CA LYS A 334 -10.90 29.11 -21.49
C LYS A 334 -10.38 30.10 -20.45
N THR A 335 -9.07 30.10 -20.27
CA THR A 335 -8.29 30.86 -19.28
C THR A 335 -8.09 32.35 -19.65
N GLU A 336 -8.67 32.79 -20.77
CA GLU A 336 -8.72 34.20 -21.19
C GLU A 336 -9.79 35.01 -20.46
N HIS A 337 -10.72 34.32 -19.81
CA HIS A 337 -11.75 34.89 -18.95
C HIS A 337 -11.29 34.95 -17.49
N PHE A 338 -11.88 35.87 -16.74
CA PHE A 338 -11.59 36.09 -15.32
C PHE A 338 -12.71 35.47 -14.47
N GLY A 339 -12.35 34.85 -13.36
CA GLY A 339 -13.29 34.38 -12.35
C GLY A 339 -13.22 32.88 -12.09
N ASP A 340 -13.72 32.51 -10.92
CA ASP A 340 -13.75 31.12 -10.49
C ASP A 340 -14.82 30.35 -11.28
N TRP A 341 -14.53 29.08 -11.53
CA TRP A 341 -15.50 28.17 -12.15
C TRP A 341 -16.13 27.30 -11.09
N THR A 342 -17.45 27.10 -11.14
CA THR A 342 -18.09 25.98 -10.45
C THR A 342 -18.56 25.00 -11.50
N LEU A 343 -18.05 23.76 -11.43
CA LEU A 343 -18.31 22.71 -12.39
C LEU A 343 -18.98 21.52 -11.70
N TYR A 344 -20.09 21.05 -12.24
CA TYR A 344 -20.86 19.94 -11.72
C TYR A 344 -20.52 18.67 -12.49
N ALA A 345 -20.07 17.63 -11.80
CA ALA A 345 -19.85 16.32 -12.39
C ALA A 345 -21.18 15.60 -12.55
N LYS A 346 -21.53 15.22 -13.78
CA LYS A 346 -22.67 14.34 -14.05
C LYS A 346 -22.21 12.90 -14.07
N TRP A 347 -22.95 12.05 -13.37
CA TRP A 347 -22.67 10.63 -13.27
C TRP A 347 -23.84 9.81 -13.78
N LYS A 348 -23.53 8.76 -14.53
CA LYS A 348 -24.44 7.63 -14.74
C LYS A 348 -24.16 6.62 -13.63
N SER A 349 -25.15 6.41 -12.75
CA SER A 349 -24.99 5.50 -11.64
C SER A 349 -25.09 4.05 -12.05
N TYR A 350 -24.18 3.23 -11.50
CA TYR A 350 -24.24 1.78 -11.62
C TYR A 350 -24.42 1.15 -10.25
N PHE A 351 -25.33 0.20 -10.19
CA PHE A 351 -25.54 -0.71 -9.07
C PHE A 351 -24.60 -1.88 -9.19
N VAL A 352 -24.23 -2.40 -8.03
CA VAL A 352 -23.34 -3.53 -7.89
C VAL A 352 -24.17 -4.79 -7.71
N VAL A 353 -23.97 -5.75 -8.60
CA VAL A 353 -24.36 -7.13 -8.29
C VAL A 353 -23.15 -7.86 -7.75
N ASP A 354 -23.21 -8.20 -6.47
CA ASP A 354 -22.22 -9.03 -5.79
C ASP A 354 -22.55 -10.51 -6.02
N ILE A 355 -21.62 -11.22 -6.67
CA ILE A 355 -21.73 -12.66 -6.86
C ILE A 355 -20.97 -13.38 -5.74
N GLU A 356 -21.73 -13.91 -4.76
CA GLU A 356 -21.20 -14.78 -3.71
C GLU A 356 -21.14 -16.23 -4.21
N MET A 357 -19.91 -16.70 -4.40
CA MET A 357 -19.65 -18.02 -4.94
C MET A 357 -19.82 -19.13 -3.90
N ASN A 358 -19.99 -18.82 -2.60
CA ASN A 358 -20.08 -19.79 -1.51
C ASN A 358 -18.96 -20.84 -1.56
N GLY A 359 -17.73 -20.39 -1.83
CA GLY A 359 -16.54 -21.25 -1.98
C GLY A 359 -16.18 -21.65 -3.41
N GLY A 360 -17.07 -21.42 -4.39
CA GLY A 360 -16.84 -21.73 -5.81
C GLY A 360 -15.74 -20.89 -6.49
N GLN A 361 -15.26 -21.36 -7.65
CA GLN A 361 -14.03 -20.84 -8.27
C GLN A 361 -14.16 -20.39 -9.73
N PHE A 362 -15.26 -20.68 -10.42
CA PHE A 362 -15.42 -20.43 -11.86
C PHE A 362 -16.83 -19.97 -12.25
N TYR A 363 -16.95 -19.03 -13.18
CA TYR A 363 -18.19 -18.65 -13.86
C TYR A 363 -17.85 -18.52 -15.34
N ASN A 364 -18.62 -19.13 -16.24
CA ASN A 364 -18.31 -19.07 -17.67
C ASN A 364 -18.71 -17.69 -18.24
N GLY A 365 -17.82 -16.71 -18.14
CA GLY A 365 -18.05 -15.38 -18.69
C GLY A 365 -16.79 -14.54 -18.89
N THR A 366 -15.96 -14.40 -17.86
CA THR A 366 -14.62 -13.78 -17.91
C THR A 366 -13.83 -14.13 -16.63
N GLU A 367 -12.50 -14.20 -16.74
CA GLU A 367 -11.54 -14.78 -15.76
C GLU A 367 -11.56 -14.17 -14.34
N PHE A 368 -11.10 -14.96 -13.35
CA PHE A 368 -11.17 -14.68 -11.90
C PHE A 368 -10.24 -13.57 -11.43
N TYR A 369 -10.71 -12.75 -10.49
CA TYR A 369 -10.23 -12.64 -9.09
C TYR A 369 -11.14 -11.65 -8.31
N LYS A 370 -11.67 -12.05 -7.13
CA LYS A 370 -12.51 -11.27 -6.16
C LYS A 370 -14.02 -11.18 -6.52
N PRO A 371 -14.93 -10.86 -5.57
CA PRO A 371 -16.38 -10.69 -5.84
C PRO A 371 -16.59 -10.02 -7.19
N HIS A 372 -17.30 -10.71 -8.08
CA HIS A 372 -17.55 -10.20 -9.41
C HIS A 372 -18.65 -9.17 -9.30
N VAL A 373 -18.26 -7.90 -9.31
CA VAL A 373 -19.15 -6.75 -9.35
C VAL A 373 -19.57 -6.53 -10.79
N VAL A 374 -20.78 -6.94 -11.15
CA VAL A 374 -21.38 -6.52 -12.43
C VAL A 374 -21.98 -5.14 -12.23
N LYS A 375 -21.49 -4.16 -12.99
CA LYS A 375 -22.09 -2.83 -13.04
C LYS A 375 -23.39 -2.87 -13.83
N TRP A 376 -24.49 -2.51 -13.17
CA TRP A 376 -25.83 -2.52 -13.73
C TRP A 376 -26.47 -1.13 -13.64
N SER A 377 -27.28 -0.71 -14.61
CA SER A 377 -27.95 0.60 -14.57
C SER A 377 -29.45 0.49 -14.87
N ALA A 378 -30.22 1.53 -14.54
CA ALA A 378 -31.67 1.56 -14.75
C ALA A 378 -32.13 1.36 -16.22
N ASP A 379 -31.22 1.57 -17.18
CA ASP A 379 -31.44 1.35 -18.62
C ASP A 379 -30.88 0.01 -19.15
N SER A 380 -30.32 -0.83 -18.27
CA SER A 380 -29.77 -2.14 -18.63
C SER A 380 -30.90 -3.16 -18.91
N ALA A 381 -30.80 -3.86 -20.04
CA ALA A 381 -31.67 -5.00 -20.37
C ALA A 381 -31.33 -6.21 -19.49
N ALA A 382 -32.24 -7.12 -19.18
CA ALA A 382 -32.01 -8.24 -18.23
C ALA A 382 -30.70 -9.03 -18.47
N TYR A 383 -30.02 -9.42 -17.39
CA TYR A 383 -28.77 -10.21 -17.44
C TYR A 383 -29.00 -11.63 -16.97
N VAL A 384 -28.84 -12.58 -17.90
CA VAL A 384 -28.93 -14.00 -17.59
C VAL A 384 -27.68 -14.46 -16.87
N LEU A 385 -27.84 -15.04 -15.68
CA LEU A 385 -26.77 -15.63 -14.90
C LEU A 385 -26.37 -16.97 -15.54
N GLY A 386 -25.16 -17.03 -16.08
CA GLY A 386 -24.52 -18.24 -16.58
C GLY A 386 -24.23 -19.27 -15.49
N LYS A 387 -23.64 -20.41 -15.87
CA LYS A 387 -23.29 -21.45 -14.90
C LYS A 387 -21.99 -21.12 -14.17
N ALA A 388 -21.94 -21.44 -12.89
CA ALA A 388 -20.70 -21.48 -12.14
C ALA A 388 -20.07 -22.89 -12.17
N TYR A 389 -18.78 -22.96 -11.89
CA TYR A 389 -18.05 -24.20 -11.64
C TYR A 389 -17.23 -24.08 -10.37
N TRP A 390 -17.27 -25.13 -9.57
CA TRP A 390 -16.41 -25.33 -8.44
C TRP A 390 -15.91 -26.74 -8.58
N SER A 391 -14.61 -26.88 -8.80
CA SER A 391 -14.04 -28.20 -9.04
C SER A 391 -14.45 -29.13 -7.88
N GLY A 392 -15.06 -30.27 -8.18
CA GLY A 392 -15.50 -31.27 -7.19
C GLY A 392 -16.92 -31.10 -6.67
N PHE A 393 -17.61 -30.05 -7.09
CA PHE A 393 -19.01 -29.79 -6.79
C PHE A 393 -19.81 -29.58 -8.07
N GLU A 394 -21.07 -30.01 -8.07
CA GLU A 394 -22.02 -29.76 -9.13
C GLU A 394 -22.77 -28.45 -8.86
N PHE A 395 -22.82 -27.56 -9.86
CA PHE A 395 -23.55 -26.29 -9.74
C PHE A 395 -25.05 -26.52 -9.84
N ALA A 396 -25.78 -26.23 -8.75
CA ALA A 396 -27.21 -26.45 -8.67
C ALA A 396 -28.04 -25.23 -9.14
N GLY A 397 -27.50 -24.01 -9.07
CA GLY A 397 -28.19 -22.78 -9.46
C GLY A 397 -27.74 -21.55 -8.65
N TRP A 398 -28.27 -20.38 -9.01
CA TRP A 398 -28.10 -19.13 -8.28
C TRP A 398 -29.32 -18.82 -7.42
N TYR A 399 -29.11 -18.14 -6.29
CA TYR A 399 -30.15 -17.80 -5.34
C TYR A 399 -30.04 -16.33 -4.91
N ALA A 400 -31.17 -15.66 -4.70
CA ALA A 400 -31.22 -14.24 -4.30
C ALA A 400 -31.05 -14.03 -2.78
N ASP A 401 -30.98 -15.12 -2.01
CA ASP A 401 -30.86 -15.09 -0.55
C ASP A 401 -29.78 -16.06 -0.07
N SER A 402 -29.19 -15.73 1.08
CA SER A 402 -28.09 -16.52 1.66
C SER A 402 -28.53 -17.87 2.24
N LEU A 403 -29.83 -18.11 2.42
CA LEU A 403 -30.38 -19.41 2.84
C LEU A 403 -30.61 -20.37 1.66
N LEU A 404 -30.42 -19.90 0.42
CA LEU A 404 -30.54 -20.67 -0.82
C LEU A 404 -31.96 -21.23 -1.04
N GLU A 405 -32.98 -20.42 -0.75
CA GLU A 405 -34.39 -20.79 -0.89
C GLU A 405 -35.06 -20.19 -2.13
N GLN A 406 -34.64 -18.99 -2.56
CA GLN A 406 -35.20 -18.23 -3.67
C GLN A 406 -34.26 -18.29 -4.88
N GLU A 407 -34.53 -19.21 -5.79
CA GLU A 407 -33.74 -19.37 -7.02
C GLU A 407 -33.91 -18.16 -7.95
N ILE A 408 -32.81 -17.70 -8.53
CA ILE A 408 -32.75 -16.62 -9.51
C ILE A 408 -31.96 -17.07 -10.72
N THR A 409 -32.41 -16.72 -11.93
CA THR A 409 -31.73 -17.09 -13.18
C THR A 409 -31.27 -15.86 -13.97
N GLU A 410 -31.81 -14.68 -13.65
CA GLU A 410 -31.43 -13.43 -14.28
C GLU A 410 -31.64 -12.23 -13.34
N ILE A 411 -30.87 -11.17 -13.56
CA ILE A 411 -31.10 -9.86 -12.95
C ILE A 411 -32.12 -9.12 -13.85
N PRO A 412 -33.26 -8.66 -13.32
CA PRO A 412 -34.31 -8.04 -14.13
C PRO A 412 -33.87 -6.70 -14.74
N ALA A 413 -34.43 -6.37 -15.90
CA ALA A 413 -34.20 -5.08 -16.56
C ALA A 413 -34.65 -3.92 -15.66
N GLY A 414 -33.83 -2.86 -15.61
CA GLY A 414 -34.14 -1.67 -14.82
C GLY A 414 -34.00 -1.82 -13.31
N ASN A 415 -33.28 -2.83 -12.82
CA ASN A 415 -32.90 -2.93 -11.41
C ASN A 415 -32.13 -1.68 -10.96
N THR A 416 -32.54 -1.07 -9.84
CA THR A 416 -31.99 0.18 -9.30
C THR A 416 -31.42 0.04 -7.89
N GLU A 417 -31.05 -1.17 -7.49
CA GLU A 417 -30.54 -1.45 -6.15
C GLU A 417 -29.39 -2.46 -6.24
N ASP A 418 -28.46 -2.40 -5.28
CA ASP A 418 -27.41 -3.40 -5.17
C ASP A 418 -28.04 -4.76 -4.82
N LEU A 419 -27.50 -5.83 -5.40
CA LEU A 419 -28.01 -7.19 -5.24
C LEU A 419 -26.87 -8.15 -4.92
N THR A 420 -27.07 -9.08 -3.99
CA THR A 420 -26.15 -10.20 -3.81
C THR A 420 -26.81 -11.49 -4.30
N VAL A 421 -26.12 -12.26 -5.14
CA VAL A 421 -26.57 -13.58 -5.58
C VAL A 421 -25.61 -14.67 -5.08
N TYR A 422 -26.16 -15.80 -4.66
CA TYR A 422 -25.45 -16.87 -3.98
C TYR A 422 -25.45 -18.15 -4.82
N ALA A 423 -24.27 -18.73 -5.07
CA ALA A 423 -24.17 -20.01 -5.74
C ALA A 423 -24.56 -21.16 -4.81
N LYS A 424 -25.32 -22.13 -5.33
CA LYS A 424 -25.58 -23.41 -4.66
C LYS A 424 -24.82 -24.55 -5.31
N TRP A 425 -24.26 -25.41 -4.47
CA TRP A 425 -23.39 -26.50 -4.86
C TRP A 425 -23.86 -27.82 -4.26
N ASN A 426 -23.95 -28.85 -5.10
CA ASN A 426 -24.15 -30.22 -4.66
C ASN A 426 -22.78 -30.93 -4.60
N THR A 427 -22.56 -31.79 -3.61
CA THR A 427 -21.35 -32.60 -3.53
C THR A 427 -21.43 -33.80 -4.47
N THR A 428 -20.33 -34.10 -5.17
CA THR A 428 -20.15 -35.38 -5.86
C THR A 428 -19.31 -36.29 -4.98
N GLU A 429 -19.77 -37.52 -4.77
CA GLU A 429 -19.09 -38.54 -3.99
C GLU A 429 -18.23 -39.43 -4.91
N TYR A 430 -16.97 -39.64 -4.52
CA TYR A 430 -15.98 -40.45 -5.21
C TYR A 430 -15.61 -41.66 -4.36
N THR A 431 -15.44 -42.83 -4.98
CA THR A 431 -15.16 -44.08 -4.27
C THR A 431 -13.65 -44.30 -4.08
N ILE A 432 -13.28 -44.93 -2.96
CA ILE A 432 -11.91 -45.36 -2.68
C ILE A 432 -11.86 -46.89 -2.72
N THR A 433 -11.11 -47.43 -3.66
CA THR A 433 -10.89 -48.88 -3.79
C THR A 433 -9.55 -49.25 -3.18
N TYR A 434 -9.57 -50.20 -2.25
CA TYR A 434 -8.41 -50.61 -1.47
C TYR A 434 -7.89 -51.98 -1.93
N HIS A 435 -6.65 -52.01 -2.40
CA HIS A 435 -5.93 -53.23 -2.82
C HIS A 435 -4.91 -53.63 -1.76
N MET A 436 -5.27 -54.58 -0.91
CA MET A 436 -4.53 -54.85 0.33
C MET A 436 -3.28 -55.72 0.16
N ASN A 437 -3.07 -56.35 -1.00
CA ASN A 437 -1.92 -57.23 -1.25
C ASN A 437 -1.72 -58.25 -0.09
N GLY A 438 -2.80 -58.93 0.28
CA GLY A 438 -2.84 -59.93 1.36
C GLY A 438 -3.02 -59.39 2.79
N GLY A 439 -3.20 -58.08 2.99
CA GLY A 439 -3.54 -57.48 4.29
C GLY A 439 -5.04 -57.22 4.53
N GLU A 440 -5.33 -56.58 5.65
CA GLU A 440 -6.66 -56.12 6.08
C GLU A 440 -6.66 -54.60 6.28
N ASN A 441 -7.67 -53.92 5.72
CA ASN A 441 -7.80 -52.48 5.84
C ASN A 441 -8.31 -52.05 7.23
N SER A 442 -7.97 -50.84 7.65
CA SER A 442 -8.57 -50.23 8.85
C SER A 442 -10.04 -49.88 8.61
N LEU A 443 -10.91 -50.14 9.59
CA LEU A 443 -12.31 -49.71 9.57
C LEU A 443 -12.49 -48.18 9.66
N GLU A 444 -11.44 -47.45 10.04
CA GLU A 444 -11.42 -45.98 10.08
C GLU A 444 -11.14 -45.35 8.72
N ASN A 445 -10.71 -46.14 7.73
CA ASN A 445 -10.46 -45.64 6.39
C ASN A 445 -11.76 -45.41 5.63
N LEU A 446 -11.87 -44.24 4.99
CA LEU A 446 -13.03 -43.87 4.18
C LEU A 446 -13.19 -44.79 2.97
N THR A 447 -14.41 -45.22 2.67
CA THR A 447 -14.71 -45.95 1.42
C THR A 447 -15.15 -45.05 0.28
N ALA A 448 -15.48 -43.80 0.62
CA ALA A 448 -15.80 -42.75 -0.33
C ALA A 448 -15.46 -41.39 0.29
N PHE A 449 -15.22 -40.41 -0.57
CA PHE A 449 -14.92 -39.04 -0.18
C PHE A 449 -15.58 -38.06 -1.13
N ASN A 450 -15.78 -36.84 -0.69
CA ASN A 450 -16.21 -35.73 -1.51
C ASN A 450 -15.27 -34.53 -1.30
N ALA A 451 -15.56 -33.43 -1.99
CA ALA A 451 -14.70 -32.26 -1.96
C ALA A 451 -14.62 -31.54 -0.59
N ALA A 452 -15.46 -31.89 0.39
CA ALA A 452 -15.35 -31.41 1.77
C ALA A 452 -14.37 -32.22 2.63
N ASP A 453 -13.96 -33.43 2.22
CA ASP A 453 -13.09 -34.33 2.98
C ASP A 453 -11.61 -33.96 2.81
N VAL A 454 -11.26 -32.73 3.21
CA VAL A 454 -9.88 -32.20 3.12
C VAL A 454 -9.04 -32.61 4.32
N GLY A 455 -7.76 -32.94 4.07
CA GLY A 455 -6.79 -33.25 5.13
C GLY A 455 -6.97 -34.61 5.81
N PHE A 456 -7.74 -35.53 5.21
CA PHE A 456 -7.86 -36.90 5.70
C PHE A 456 -6.53 -37.65 5.54
N GLU A 457 -6.11 -38.41 6.56
CA GLU A 457 -4.94 -39.27 6.53
C GLU A 457 -5.32 -40.74 6.57
N PHE A 458 -4.88 -41.51 5.57
CA PHE A 458 -5.11 -42.95 5.52
C PHE A 458 -4.38 -43.68 6.65
N LYS A 459 -5.11 -44.48 7.41
CA LYS A 459 -4.56 -45.34 8.44
C LYS A 459 -3.83 -46.53 7.82
N ALA A 460 -2.76 -46.95 8.49
CA ALA A 460 -2.00 -48.14 8.10
C ALA A 460 -2.88 -49.40 8.19
N PRO A 461 -2.93 -50.23 7.14
CA PRO A 461 -3.55 -51.55 7.18
C PRO A 461 -2.68 -52.52 8.01
N ALA A 462 -3.22 -53.71 8.31
CA ALA A 462 -2.50 -54.78 9.01
C ALA A 462 -2.29 -56.01 8.11
N ARG A 463 -1.11 -56.64 8.18
CA ARG A 463 -0.82 -57.92 7.50
C ARG A 463 0.11 -58.75 8.36
N GLU A 464 -0.27 -59.99 8.63
CA GLU A 464 0.52 -60.90 9.47
C GLU A 464 1.91 -61.14 8.86
N GLY A 465 2.96 -61.05 9.68
CA GLY A 465 4.35 -61.25 9.24
C GLY A 465 4.94 -60.12 8.37
N ALA A 466 4.22 -59.00 8.20
CA ALA A 466 4.64 -57.88 7.37
C ALA A 466 4.59 -56.54 8.13
N LYS A 467 5.45 -55.60 7.74
CA LYS A 467 5.37 -54.20 8.14
C LYS A 467 4.76 -53.40 6.99
N PHE A 468 3.74 -52.59 7.29
CA PHE A 468 3.18 -51.66 6.31
C PHE A 468 4.24 -50.66 5.89
N TYR A 469 4.47 -50.54 4.58
CA TYR A 469 5.44 -49.60 4.03
C TYR A 469 4.76 -48.28 3.69
N ARG A 470 3.78 -48.30 2.78
CA ARG A 470 3.02 -47.11 2.34
C ARG A 470 1.80 -47.47 1.49
N TRP A 471 0.96 -46.46 1.25
CA TRP A 471 -0.08 -46.47 0.23
C TRP A 471 0.47 -45.91 -1.09
N THR A 472 0.09 -46.51 -2.21
CA THR A 472 0.42 -45.99 -3.56
C THR A 472 -0.82 -45.97 -4.46
N PRO A 473 -0.94 -45.02 -5.41
CA PRO A 473 -2.08 -44.96 -6.34
C PRO A 473 -2.02 -46.02 -7.44
N GLU A 474 -0.88 -46.70 -7.57
CA GLU A 474 -0.62 -47.75 -8.54
C GLU A 474 0.37 -48.77 -7.95
N LYS A 475 0.42 -49.98 -8.51
CA LYS A 475 1.38 -51.02 -8.11
C LYS A 475 2.80 -50.53 -8.38
N LEU A 476 3.67 -50.51 -7.37
CA LEU A 476 5.02 -49.93 -7.45
C LEU A 476 5.02 -48.44 -7.82
N GLY A 477 4.07 -47.66 -7.28
CA GLY A 477 3.99 -46.23 -7.53
C GLY A 477 5.13 -45.44 -6.88
N TYR A 478 5.71 -44.47 -7.61
CA TYR A 478 6.85 -43.65 -7.17
C TYR A 478 6.49 -42.76 -5.97
N TYR A 479 5.29 -42.18 -5.99
CA TYR A 479 4.81 -41.23 -5.00
C TYR A 479 4.07 -41.91 -3.84
N SER A 480 4.42 -41.54 -2.60
CA SER A 480 3.88 -42.11 -1.35
C SER A 480 2.69 -41.35 -0.77
N ALA A 481 2.43 -40.13 -1.23
CA ALA A 481 1.38 -39.27 -0.69
C ALA A 481 0.20 -39.23 -1.66
N VAL A 482 -0.84 -40.02 -1.39
CA VAL A 482 -2.13 -39.84 -2.03
C VAL A 482 -2.92 -38.80 -1.24
N GLN A 483 -3.12 -37.65 -1.85
CA GLN A 483 -3.99 -36.60 -1.33
C GLN A 483 -5.35 -36.73 -2.02
N LEU A 484 -6.45 -36.50 -1.29
CA LEU A 484 -7.81 -36.47 -1.83
C LEU A 484 -8.08 -35.21 -2.67
N THR A 485 -7.10 -34.77 -3.46
CA THR A 485 -7.15 -33.57 -4.30
C THR A 485 -7.66 -33.87 -5.70
N GLU A 486 -7.51 -35.12 -6.15
CA GLU A 486 -8.00 -35.56 -7.46
C GLU A 486 -9.47 -35.96 -7.35
N LYS A 487 -10.34 -35.18 -8.00
CA LYS A 487 -11.81 -35.33 -7.99
C LYS A 487 -12.26 -36.48 -8.90
N LYS A 488 -11.84 -37.68 -8.53
CA LYS A 488 -12.15 -38.94 -9.19
C LYS A 488 -12.09 -40.06 -8.15
N SER A 489 -12.73 -41.19 -8.44
CA SER A 489 -12.49 -42.41 -7.68
C SER A 489 -11.02 -42.80 -7.77
N ILE A 490 -10.46 -43.31 -6.68
CA ILE A 490 -9.04 -43.67 -6.56
C ILE A 490 -8.87 -45.14 -6.18
N ASP A 491 -7.79 -45.74 -6.67
CA ASP A 491 -7.30 -47.03 -6.23
C ASP A 491 -6.09 -46.80 -5.31
N LEU A 492 -6.04 -47.51 -4.19
CA LEU A 492 -4.94 -47.47 -3.23
C LEU A 492 -4.38 -48.86 -3.00
N PHE A 493 -3.11 -49.05 -3.35
CA PHE A 493 -2.36 -50.29 -3.18
C PHE A 493 -1.54 -50.23 -1.90
N ALA A 494 -1.71 -51.22 -1.03
CA ALA A 494 -0.88 -51.37 0.16
C ALA A 494 0.46 -52.02 -0.21
N GLU A 495 1.55 -51.32 0.04
CA GLU A 495 2.90 -51.85 -0.09
C GLU A 495 3.43 -52.33 1.27
N TRP A 496 4.13 -53.46 1.26
CA TRP A 496 4.56 -54.16 2.46
C TRP A 496 6.04 -54.52 2.37
N THR A 497 6.72 -54.49 3.51
CA THR A 497 8.01 -55.16 3.72
C THR A 497 7.82 -56.35 4.69
N PRO A 498 8.68 -57.39 4.67
CA PRO A 498 8.66 -58.41 5.70
C PRO A 498 8.88 -57.77 7.08
N ALA A 499 8.27 -58.33 8.13
CA ALA A 499 8.53 -57.89 9.48
C ALA A 499 10.03 -58.10 9.80
N PRO A 500 10.82 -57.02 10.03
CA PRO A 500 12.26 -57.14 10.12
C PRO A 500 12.68 -57.91 11.37
N GLN A 501 13.61 -58.86 11.24
CA GLN A 501 14.15 -59.65 12.33
C GLN A 501 15.65 -59.39 12.50
N MET A 502 16.10 -59.12 13.73
CA MET A 502 17.51 -58.83 13.98
C MET A 502 18.38 -60.08 13.70
N PRO A 503 19.39 -59.99 12.81
CA PRO A 503 20.30 -61.10 12.54
C PRO A 503 21.27 -61.35 13.69
N GLU A 504 21.82 -62.56 13.74
CA GLU A 504 22.93 -62.88 14.64
C GLU A 504 24.22 -62.14 14.21
N GLN A 505 25.06 -61.80 15.18
CA GLN A 505 26.37 -61.19 14.94
C GLN A 505 27.50 -62.16 15.27
N ASP A 506 28.58 -62.11 14.50
CA ASP A 506 29.84 -62.75 14.90
C ASP A 506 30.58 -61.96 15.99
N THR A 507 31.73 -62.50 16.40
CA THR A 507 32.61 -61.86 17.38
C THR A 507 33.26 -60.57 16.89
N ALA A 508 33.22 -60.28 15.58
CA ALA A 508 33.66 -59.03 14.98
C ALA A 508 32.53 -58.00 14.84
N GLY A 509 31.29 -58.37 15.17
CA GLY A 509 30.10 -57.52 15.07
C GLY A 509 29.44 -57.51 13.69
N CYS A 510 29.80 -58.42 12.78
CA CYS A 510 29.19 -58.55 11.47
C CYS A 510 27.90 -59.37 11.51
N TYR A 511 26.87 -58.89 10.83
CA TYR A 511 25.54 -59.50 10.79
C TYR A 511 25.48 -60.64 9.78
N HIS A 512 24.97 -61.80 10.21
CA HIS A 512 24.80 -62.99 9.38
C HIS A 512 23.37 -63.09 8.85
N LEU A 513 23.17 -62.87 7.55
CA LEU A 513 21.87 -62.82 6.90
C LEU A 513 21.53 -64.18 6.27
N LYS A 514 20.43 -64.79 6.72
CA LYS A 514 19.98 -66.14 6.33
C LYS A 514 18.61 -66.12 5.65
N ASN A 515 17.79 -65.09 5.89
CA ASN A 515 16.44 -64.97 5.35
C ASN A 515 16.10 -63.51 4.99
N LYS A 516 14.91 -63.29 4.40
CA LYS A 516 14.49 -61.96 3.95
C LYS A 516 14.22 -61.04 5.14
N GLU A 517 13.62 -61.52 6.23
CA GLU A 517 13.32 -60.72 7.42
C GLU A 517 14.60 -60.10 8.00
N GLU A 518 15.70 -60.86 8.02
CA GLU A 518 17.04 -60.42 8.42
C GLU A 518 17.68 -59.42 7.44
N LEU A 519 17.53 -59.66 6.13
CA LEU A 519 18.00 -58.72 5.10
C LEU A 519 17.29 -57.36 5.21
N TYR A 520 15.98 -57.36 5.42
CA TYR A 520 15.20 -56.14 5.59
C TYR A 520 15.49 -55.44 6.91
N TRP A 521 15.78 -56.18 7.98
CA TRP A 521 16.26 -55.58 9.21
C TRP A 521 17.61 -54.88 8.99
N PHE A 522 18.55 -55.53 8.30
CA PHE A 522 19.85 -54.93 8.01
C PHE A 522 19.71 -53.68 7.13
N ALA A 523 18.87 -53.72 6.10
CA ALA A 523 18.56 -52.54 5.30
C ALA A 523 17.97 -51.41 6.16
N GLY A 524 17.06 -51.74 7.07
CA GLY A 524 16.49 -50.76 8.00
C GLY A 524 17.51 -50.17 8.97
N LEU A 525 18.50 -50.95 9.43
CA LEU A 525 19.60 -50.45 10.26
C LEU A 525 20.45 -49.43 9.51
N VAL A 526 20.78 -49.72 8.25
CA VAL A 526 21.59 -48.81 7.42
C VAL A 526 20.79 -47.57 7.01
N ASN A 527 19.51 -47.72 6.68
CA ASN A 527 18.64 -46.61 6.27
C ASN A 527 18.15 -45.78 7.47
N GLY A 528 18.19 -46.32 8.69
CA GLY A 528 17.68 -45.67 9.89
C GLY A 528 16.15 -45.74 10.02
N THR A 529 15.52 -46.79 9.48
CA THR A 529 14.05 -46.99 9.47
C THR A 529 13.55 -47.98 10.52
N LEU A 530 14.46 -48.50 11.36
CA LEU A 530 14.12 -49.37 12.49
C LEU A 530 13.76 -48.55 13.73
N ASP A 531 12.70 -48.99 14.42
CA ASP A 531 12.27 -48.36 15.67
C ASP A 531 13.30 -48.63 16.77
N SER A 532 13.65 -47.59 17.53
CA SER A 532 14.55 -47.69 18.70
C SER A 532 15.95 -48.27 18.43
N THR A 533 16.39 -48.31 17.16
CA THR A 533 17.73 -48.75 16.76
C THR A 533 18.43 -47.61 16.03
N GLU A 534 19.62 -47.20 16.49
CA GLU A 534 20.35 -46.11 15.86
C GLU A 534 20.87 -46.52 14.48
N ARG A 535 20.75 -45.61 13.50
CA ARG A 535 21.23 -45.81 12.14
C ARG A 535 22.72 -46.14 12.13
N ASN A 536 23.12 -47.19 11.40
CA ASN A 536 24.52 -47.57 11.27
C ASN A 536 24.92 -47.86 9.80
N PRO A 537 25.39 -46.85 9.04
CA PRO A 537 25.80 -47.04 7.64
C PRO A 537 27.08 -47.86 7.48
N LYS A 538 27.86 -48.04 8.55
CA LYS A 538 29.15 -48.75 8.55
C LYS A 538 29.02 -50.22 8.96
N ALA A 539 27.81 -50.70 9.21
CA ALA A 539 27.55 -52.07 9.63
C ALA A 539 28.08 -53.06 8.57
N CYS A 540 28.76 -54.12 9.02
CA CYS A 540 29.15 -55.22 8.13
C CYS A 540 28.11 -56.34 8.14
N ALA A 541 27.92 -56.99 6.99
CA ALA A 541 27.04 -58.14 6.84
C ALA A 541 27.65 -59.22 5.94
N THR A 542 27.28 -60.47 6.20
CA THR A 542 27.53 -61.61 5.31
C THR A 542 26.22 -62.28 4.94
N LEU A 543 26.11 -62.77 3.71
CA LEU A 543 25.10 -63.74 3.35
C LEU A 543 25.59 -65.14 3.75
N ASP A 544 24.76 -65.85 4.48
CA ASP A 544 25.00 -67.23 4.92
C ASP A 544 24.07 -68.24 4.23
N SER A 545 23.12 -67.74 3.43
CA SER A 545 22.18 -68.53 2.65
C SER A 545 21.67 -67.73 1.45
N ASP A 546 21.12 -68.44 0.47
CA ASP A 546 20.35 -67.78 -0.60
C ASP A 546 19.06 -67.20 0.00
N ILE A 547 18.78 -65.94 -0.32
CA ILE A 547 17.63 -65.20 0.20
C ILE A 547 16.61 -65.04 -0.92
N VAL A 548 15.40 -65.57 -0.70
CA VAL A 548 14.26 -65.39 -1.61
C VAL A 548 13.26 -64.44 -0.96
N ILE A 549 13.03 -63.30 -1.59
CA ILE A 549 12.10 -62.28 -1.11
C ILE A 549 10.70 -62.54 -1.66
N ASN A 550 10.63 -62.66 -2.98
CA ASN A 550 9.41 -62.92 -3.74
C ASN A 550 9.63 -64.08 -4.71
N GLU A 551 8.56 -64.84 -4.97
CA GLU A 551 8.55 -65.99 -5.88
C GLU A 551 7.47 -65.83 -6.96
N ASN A 552 7.64 -66.51 -8.10
CA ASN A 552 6.61 -66.70 -9.14
C ASN A 552 6.04 -65.44 -9.78
N MET A 553 6.73 -64.32 -9.64
CA MET A 553 6.15 -63.05 -10.04
C MET A 553 6.38 -62.74 -11.52
N TRP A 554 7.26 -63.46 -12.21
CA TRP A 554 7.57 -63.21 -13.61
C TRP A 554 7.07 -64.36 -14.48
N GLN A 555 6.36 -64.00 -15.55
CA GLN A 555 5.88 -64.92 -16.56
C GLN A 555 6.23 -64.35 -17.94
N ASP A 556 6.87 -65.14 -18.80
CA ASP A 556 7.28 -64.73 -20.16
C ASP A 556 8.06 -63.41 -20.23
N SER A 557 8.94 -63.17 -19.26
CA SER A 557 9.74 -61.93 -19.13
C SER A 557 8.93 -60.66 -18.88
N VAL A 558 7.67 -60.79 -18.42
CA VAL A 558 6.81 -59.69 -17.99
C VAL A 558 6.59 -59.77 -16.47
N LEU A 559 6.67 -58.61 -15.82
CA LEU A 559 6.33 -58.45 -14.40
C LEU A 559 4.83 -58.70 -14.20
N ASN A 560 4.47 -59.74 -13.45
CA ASN A 560 3.09 -60.05 -13.08
C ASN A 560 2.85 -59.69 -11.60
N LEU A 561 2.07 -58.64 -11.38
CA LEU A 561 1.60 -58.20 -10.07
C LEU A 561 0.08 -58.33 -9.98
N ASP A 562 -0.49 -59.46 -10.40
CA ASP A 562 -1.92 -59.73 -10.22
C ASP A 562 -2.33 -59.61 -8.74
N ASP A 563 -3.57 -59.20 -8.47
CA ASP A 563 -4.10 -59.00 -7.11
C ASP A 563 -4.18 -60.32 -6.33
N SER A 564 -4.06 -61.46 -7.02
CA SER A 564 -3.97 -62.80 -6.42
C SER A 564 -2.59 -63.12 -5.85
N LEU A 565 -1.54 -62.37 -6.22
CA LEU A 565 -0.18 -62.57 -5.75
C LEU A 565 0.14 -61.66 -4.56
N THR A 566 0.64 -62.26 -3.48
CA THR A 566 1.15 -61.50 -2.35
C THR A 566 2.65 -61.27 -2.49
N TYR A 567 3.10 -60.03 -2.38
CA TYR A 567 4.51 -59.68 -2.56
C TYR A 567 5.01 -58.68 -1.53
N PHE A 568 6.33 -58.50 -1.50
CA PHE A 568 7.05 -57.52 -0.70
C PHE A 568 7.83 -56.56 -1.60
N VAL A 569 7.76 -55.27 -1.30
CA VAL A 569 8.57 -54.26 -2.00
C VAL A 569 9.92 -54.11 -1.31
N TRP A 570 10.96 -53.83 -2.07
CA TRP A 570 12.31 -53.60 -1.59
C TRP A 570 12.62 -52.11 -1.53
N ASP A 571 12.99 -51.63 -0.35
CA ASP A 571 13.61 -50.32 -0.15
C ASP A 571 15.14 -50.49 -0.19
N ALA A 572 15.78 -49.92 -1.20
CA ALA A 572 17.21 -50.09 -1.42
C ALA A 572 18.03 -49.55 -0.24
N ILE A 573 19.25 -50.06 -0.06
CA ILE A 573 20.14 -49.60 1.00
C ILE A 573 20.81 -48.29 0.59
N TRP A 574 20.72 -47.25 1.43
CA TRP A 574 21.20 -45.89 1.18
C TRP A 574 22.49 -45.55 1.95
N ASP A 575 23.40 -44.84 1.27
CA ASP A 575 24.68 -44.31 1.75
C ASP A 575 25.51 -45.35 2.50
N TYR A 576 25.68 -46.53 1.89
CA TYR A 576 26.33 -47.65 2.56
C TYR A 576 27.85 -47.48 2.65
N GLU A 577 28.40 -47.49 3.87
CA GLU A 577 29.83 -47.33 4.16
C GLU A 577 30.49 -48.59 4.73
N GLY A 578 29.71 -49.63 5.00
CA GLY A 578 30.15 -50.86 5.65
C GLY A 578 30.83 -51.87 4.73
N THR A 579 30.71 -53.15 5.04
CA THR A 579 31.17 -54.26 4.18
C THR A 579 30.09 -55.34 4.07
N PHE A 580 29.68 -55.68 2.85
CA PHE A 580 28.66 -56.66 2.54
C PHE A 580 29.26 -57.81 1.72
N LEU A 581 29.41 -58.98 2.34
CA LEU A 581 30.00 -60.15 1.72
C LEU A 581 28.89 -61.15 1.34
N GLY A 582 28.61 -61.25 0.05
CA GLY A 582 27.60 -62.19 -0.45
C GLY A 582 28.02 -63.65 -0.40
N ASN A 583 29.29 -63.97 -0.20
CA ASN A 583 29.81 -65.35 -0.10
C ASN A 583 29.39 -66.30 -1.26
N GLY A 584 28.97 -65.76 -2.41
CA GLY A 584 28.46 -66.53 -3.54
C GLY A 584 26.97 -66.86 -3.47
N HIS A 585 26.26 -66.39 -2.44
CA HIS A 585 24.82 -66.53 -2.30
C HIS A 585 24.03 -65.57 -3.18
N THR A 586 22.78 -65.94 -3.42
CA THR A 586 21.85 -65.24 -4.31
C THR A 586 20.74 -64.56 -3.52
N ILE A 587 20.45 -63.29 -3.86
CA ILE A 587 19.23 -62.59 -3.46
C ILE A 587 18.27 -62.62 -4.65
N THR A 588 17.07 -63.18 -4.44
CA THR A 588 16.06 -63.38 -5.48
C THR A 588 14.78 -62.60 -5.20
N GLY A 589 14.21 -61.99 -6.24
CA GLY A 589 12.88 -61.38 -6.15
C GLY A 589 12.88 -59.99 -5.53
N LEU A 590 13.94 -59.20 -5.67
CA LEU A 590 13.89 -57.78 -5.28
C LEU A 590 12.85 -57.09 -6.16
N LEU A 591 11.98 -56.31 -5.54
CA LEU A 591 10.95 -55.54 -6.23
C LEU A 591 11.06 -54.08 -5.80
N ALA A 592 11.92 -53.33 -6.49
CA ALA A 592 12.27 -51.99 -6.09
C ALA A 592 11.61 -50.95 -6.99
N ASN A 593 11.13 -49.89 -6.36
CA ASN A 593 10.81 -48.64 -7.03
C ASN A 593 12.07 -47.78 -7.09
N SER A 594 12.52 -47.34 -8.27
CA SER A 594 13.78 -46.61 -8.38
C SER A 594 13.56 -45.12 -8.10
N SER A 595 13.94 -44.68 -6.91
CA SER A 595 14.12 -43.27 -6.56
C SER A 595 15.58 -42.89 -6.34
N CYS A 596 16.50 -43.82 -6.57
CA CYS A 596 17.92 -43.57 -6.48
C CYS A 596 18.33 -42.81 -7.76
N GLY A 597 18.99 -41.66 -7.63
CA GLY A 597 19.45 -40.89 -8.80
C GLY A 597 20.42 -41.65 -9.71
N ASP A 598 20.78 -41.05 -10.85
CA ASP A 598 21.48 -41.63 -12.02
C ASP A 598 22.80 -42.40 -11.78
N GLU A 599 23.32 -42.53 -10.55
CA GLU A 599 24.66 -43.08 -10.29
C GLU A 599 24.66 -44.33 -9.39
N HIS A 600 24.94 -45.48 -10.02
CA HIS A 600 25.49 -46.72 -9.44
C HIS A 600 24.59 -47.58 -8.53
N LEU A 601 23.57 -48.19 -9.16
CA LEU A 601 22.48 -48.89 -8.49
C LEU A 601 22.67 -50.36 -8.05
N PHE A 602 23.87 -50.95 -8.09
CA PHE A 602 24.15 -52.33 -7.61
C PHE A 602 22.99 -53.36 -7.76
N ALA A 603 22.36 -53.44 -8.95
CA ALA A 603 21.19 -54.29 -9.25
C ALA A 603 19.93 -54.07 -8.37
N GLY A 604 19.71 -52.86 -7.87
CA GLY A 604 18.60 -52.46 -7.01
C GLY A 604 18.79 -52.80 -5.53
N LEU A 605 19.86 -53.51 -5.16
CA LEU A 605 20.12 -53.88 -3.77
C LEU A 605 20.58 -52.67 -2.94
N PHE A 606 21.42 -51.80 -3.54
CA PHE A 606 21.92 -50.57 -2.94
C PHE A 606 21.64 -49.38 -3.86
N CYS A 607 21.20 -48.25 -3.32
CA CYS A 607 21.17 -46.99 -4.08
C CYS A 607 22.58 -46.50 -4.36
N ASN A 608 23.44 -46.50 -3.34
CA ASN A 608 24.85 -46.14 -3.44
C ASN A 608 25.67 -46.81 -2.31
N ALA A 609 26.95 -47.02 -2.58
CA ALA A 609 27.93 -47.49 -1.59
C ALA A 609 29.19 -46.65 -1.73
N SER A 610 29.77 -46.20 -0.62
CA SER A 610 30.91 -45.27 -0.58
C SER A 610 32.17 -45.80 -1.26
N SER A 611 32.25 -47.12 -1.48
CA SER A 611 33.30 -47.77 -2.25
C SER A 611 32.78 -49.07 -2.86
N TYR A 612 33.02 -49.28 -4.16
CA TYR A 612 32.70 -50.54 -4.86
C TYR A 612 33.41 -51.76 -4.28
N LYS A 613 34.44 -51.58 -3.45
CA LYS A 613 35.13 -52.68 -2.76
C LYS A 613 34.36 -53.20 -1.54
N ASN A 614 33.29 -52.52 -1.16
CA ASN A 614 32.56 -52.78 0.07
C ASN A 614 31.46 -53.83 -0.13
N VAL A 615 31.02 -54.10 -1.37
CA VAL A 615 30.03 -55.15 -1.67
C VAL A 615 30.68 -56.19 -2.57
N VAL A 616 30.78 -57.44 -2.11
CA VAL A 616 31.58 -58.48 -2.78
C VAL A 616 30.80 -59.79 -2.88
N ASN A 617 30.82 -60.43 -4.05
CA ASN A 617 30.27 -61.78 -4.30
C ASN A 617 28.79 -61.94 -3.97
N VAL A 618 27.97 -60.94 -4.26
CA VAL A 618 26.50 -61.05 -4.17
C VAL A 618 25.94 -61.32 -5.56
N LYS A 619 25.10 -62.34 -5.70
CA LYS A 619 24.31 -62.55 -6.93
C LYS A 619 22.90 -61.99 -6.72
N VAL A 620 22.39 -61.22 -7.67
CA VAL A 620 20.99 -60.77 -7.72
C VAL A 620 20.32 -61.45 -8.91
N ASN A 621 19.18 -62.10 -8.65
CA ASN A 621 18.49 -62.90 -9.64
C ASN A 621 16.99 -62.65 -9.61
N GLY A 622 16.30 -62.81 -10.74
CA GLY A 622 14.85 -62.74 -10.74
C GLY A 622 14.30 -61.48 -10.07
N SER A 623 14.91 -60.32 -10.28
CA SER A 623 14.55 -59.06 -9.61
C SER A 623 14.00 -58.03 -10.60
N TYR A 624 13.26 -57.04 -10.13
CA TYR A 624 12.74 -55.95 -10.94
C TYR A 624 12.99 -54.61 -10.26
N VAL A 625 13.50 -53.66 -11.05
CA VAL A 625 13.67 -52.26 -10.65
C VAL A 625 12.96 -51.41 -11.68
N GLN A 626 12.02 -50.55 -11.27
CA GLN A 626 11.11 -49.85 -12.20
C GLN A 626 11.80 -49.12 -13.36
N GLU A 627 12.98 -48.52 -13.14
CA GLU A 627 13.76 -47.83 -14.19
C GLU A 627 14.64 -48.75 -15.05
N PHE A 628 15.07 -49.90 -14.53
CA PHE A 628 16.03 -50.80 -15.19
C PHE A 628 15.38 -52.06 -15.76
N GLY A 629 14.12 -52.30 -15.39
CA GLY A 629 13.37 -53.49 -15.74
C GLY A 629 13.86 -54.73 -15.02
N TYR A 630 13.80 -55.85 -15.73
CA TYR A 630 14.11 -57.17 -15.20
C TYR A 630 15.62 -57.39 -15.07
N ILE A 631 16.06 -57.85 -13.90
CA ILE A 631 17.45 -58.13 -13.56
C ILE A 631 17.58 -59.62 -13.25
N ASP A 632 18.45 -60.29 -14.00
CA ASP A 632 18.73 -61.71 -13.85
C ASP A 632 20.22 -61.99 -13.97
N ASN A 633 20.72 -62.96 -13.19
CA ASN A 633 22.13 -63.35 -13.16
C ASN A 633 23.14 -62.20 -12.98
N PHE A 634 22.77 -61.13 -12.27
CA PHE A 634 23.67 -60.02 -11.98
C PHE A 634 24.60 -60.39 -10.81
N VAL A 635 25.91 -60.13 -10.94
CA VAL A 635 26.87 -60.42 -9.88
C VAL A 635 27.61 -59.14 -9.48
N ILE A 636 27.52 -58.78 -8.20
CA ILE A 636 28.25 -57.68 -7.58
C ILE A 636 29.58 -58.24 -7.06
N THR A 637 30.64 -58.14 -7.87
CA THR A 637 32.02 -58.42 -7.46
C THR A 637 32.68 -57.10 -7.05
N GLY A 638 33.28 -57.03 -5.85
CA GLY A 638 33.86 -55.79 -5.30
C GLY A 638 35.16 -55.34 -5.96
N GLY A 639 35.15 -55.31 -7.29
CA GLY A 639 36.25 -55.08 -8.19
C GLY A 639 35.84 -55.59 -9.57
N THR A 640 35.50 -54.66 -10.46
CA THR A 640 35.19 -54.85 -11.90
C THR A 640 33.94 -55.67 -12.25
N MET A 641 33.05 -55.08 -13.05
CA MET A 641 31.92 -55.75 -13.72
C MET A 641 32.37 -57.05 -14.40
N PRO A 642 31.69 -58.18 -14.21
CA PRO A 642 31.76 -59.28 -15.15
C PRO A 642 31.00 -58.90 -16.42
N ALA A 643 31.72 -58.79 -17.53
CA ALA A 643 31.10 -58.85 -18.85
C ALA A 643 30.40 -60.21 -19.05
N GLN A 644 29.25 -60.23 -19.71
CA GLN A 644 28.68 -61.43 -20.31
C GLN A 644 28.50 -61.24 -21.84
N PRO A 645 28.34 -62.31 -22.63
CA PRO A 645 29.30 -63.40 -22.82
C PRO A 645 29.69 -63.49 -24.30
N GLY A 646 30.97 -63.74 -24.55
CA GLY A 646 31.47 -64.06 -25.88
C GLY A 646 32.92 -64.46 -25.75
N THR A 647 33.14 -65.76 -25.64
CA THR A 647 34.46 -66.37 -25.82
C THR A 647 35.14 -65.78 -27.05
N LEU A 648 36.37 -65.27 -26.90
CA LEU A 648 37.51 -65.54 -27.76
C LEU A 648 38.75 -64.87 -27.14
N GLN A 649 39.77 -65.70 -26.91
CA GLN A 649 41.11 -65.27 -26.49
C GLN A 649 41.74 -64.39 -27.57
N GLY A 650 42.41 -63.30 -27.16
CA GLY A 650 43.65 -62.85 -27.80
C GLY A 650 43.66 -61.54 -28.58
N GLU A 651 42.53 -60.97 -29.01
CA GLU A 651 42.54 -59.72 -29.79
C GLU A 651 41.98 -58.52 -29.02
N TRP A 652 42.79 -57.47 -28.91
CA TRP A 652 42.34 -56.17 -28.39
C TRP A 652 41.47 -55.45 -29.44
N ARG A 653 40.47 -54.68 -29.01
CA ARG A 653 39.58 -53.94 -29.92
C ARG A 653 39.40 -52.49 -29.51
N ALA A 654 39.05 -51.65 -30.47
CA ALA A 654 38.78 -50.23 -30.31
C ALA A 654 37.35 -49.90 -30.77
N VAL A 655 36.57 -49.20 -29.93
CA VAL A 655 35.19 -48.79 -30.20
C VAL A 655 35.11 -47.27 -30.10
N VAL A 656 34.66 -46.62 -31.17
CA VAL A 656 34.53 -45.15 -31.20
C VAL A 656 33.15 -44.74 -30.70
N GLY A 657 33.10 -43.88 -29.68
CA GLY A 657 31.89 -43.26 -29.15
C GLY A 657 32.05 -41.74 -29.15
N GLY A 658 31.56 -41.07 -30.19
CA GLY A 658 31.73 -39.62 -30.34
C GLY A 658 33.20 -39.23 -30.52
N LYS A 659 33.70 -38.36 -29.63
CA LYS A 659 35.11 -37.90 -29.60
C LYS A 659 36.05 -38.84 -28.85
N SER A 660 35.53 -39.95 -28.33
CA SER A 660 36.26 -40.86 -27.46
C SER A 660 36.38 -42.25 -28.07
N VAL A 661 37.43 -42.98 -27.70
CA VAL A 661 37.67 -44.35 -28.13
C VAL A 661 37.89 -45.24 -26.91
N SER A 662 37.02 -46.24 -26.76
CA SER A 662 37.15 -47.28 -25.75
C SER A 662 37.96 -48.45 -26.30
N LEU A 663 39.04 -48.79 -25.61
CA LEU A 663 39.95 -49.88 -25.95
C LEU A 663 39.78 -51.01 -24.95
N PHE A 664 39.68 -52.25 -25.44
CA PHE A 664 39.44 -53.43 -24.62
C PHE A 664 40.43 -54.54 -24.96
N GLY A 665 40.75 -55.39 -23.99
CA GLY A 665 41.58 -56.58 -24.19
C GLY A 665 43.08 -56.28 -24.30
N LEU A 666 43.53 -55.14 -23.77
CA LEU A 666 44.95 -54.78 -23.72
C LEU A 666 45.65 -55.52 -22.57
N ALA A 667 46.96 -55.71 -22.66
CA ALA A 667 47.73 -56.23 -21.52
C ALA A 667 48.22 -55.05 -20.66
N PRO A 668 48.09 -55.11 -19.33
CA PRO A 668 48.45 -54.01 -18.45
C PRO A 668 49.96 -53.68 -18.51
N GLY A 669 50.29 -52.39 -18.45
CA GLY A 669 51.64 -51.84 -18.39
C GLY A 669 52.43 -51.82 -19.70
N LYS A 670 51.87 -52.32 -20.82
CA LYS A 670 52.48 -52.26 -22.17
C LYS A 670 52.30 -50.87 -22.79
N MET A 671 53.05 -50.58 -23.86
CA MET A 671 52.98 -49.26 -24.50
C MET A 671 52.04 -49.28 -25.70
N LEU A 672 51.19 -48.26 -25.79
CA LEU A 672 50.29 -47.98 -26.90
C LEU A 672 50.60 -46.59 -27.47
N PHE A 673 50.51 -46.46 -28.79
CA PHE A 673 50.89 -45.26 -29.53
C PHE A 673 49.75 -44.82 -30.45
N VAL A 674 49.52 -43.51 -30.54
CA VAL A 674 48.51 -42.91 -31.42
C VAL A 674 49.22 -42.02 -32.43
N TYR A 675 48.92 -42.19 -33.72
CA TYR A 675 49.51 -41.44 -34.82
C TYR A 675 48.43 -40.76 -35.67
N ASP A 676 48.81 -39.68 -36.37
CA ASP A 676 48.02 -39.19 -37.50
C ASP A 676 48.22 -40.06 -38.77
N LEU A 677 47.44 -39.81 -39.82
CA LEU A 677 47.55 -40.54 -41.09
C LEU A 677 48.86 -40.30 -41.85
N GLN A 678 49.63 -39.25 -41.50
CA GLN A 678 50.96 -38.99 -42.05
C GLN A 678 52.06 -39.70 -41.26
N GLY A 679 51.71 -40.45 -40.21
CA GLY A 679 52.62 -41.25 -39.40
C GLY A 679 53.32 -40.47 -38.29
N ARG A 680 52.90 -39.24 -37.98
CA ARG A 680 53.45 -38.47 -36.85
C ARG A 680 52.84 -38.97 -35.55
N LEU A 681 53.68 -39.24 -34.55
CA LEU A 681 53.25 -39.69 -33.24
C LEU A 681 52.57 -38.55 -32.47
N LEU A 682 51.31 -38.75 -32.11
CA LEU A 682 50.51 -37.78 -31.37
C LEU A 682 50.51 -38.07 -29.86
N ARG A 683 50.42 -39.35 -29.47
CA ARG A 683 50.31 -39.75 -28.06
C ARG A 683 50.97 -41.10 -27.81
N ARG A 684 51.52 -41.30 -26.61
CA ARG A 684 51.97 -42.62 -26.12
C ARG A 684 51.53 -42.82 -24.69
N GLU A 685 51.02 -44.01 -24.37
CA GLU A 685 50.48 -44.32 -23.04
C GLU A 685 50.81 -45.74 -22.60
N ARG A 686 50.81 -45.94 -21.28
CA ARG A 686 50.84 -47.28 -20.71
C ARG A 686 49.42 -47.82 -20.66
N THR A 687 49.27 -49.08 -21.07
CA THR A 687 47.97 -49.69 -21.23
C THR A 687 47.42 -50.23 -19.93
N GLU A 688 46.13 -50.06 -19.72
CA GLU A 688 45.33 -50.83 -18.78
C GLU A 688 44.46 -51.82 -19.57
N PRO A 689 43.92 -52.89 -18.96
CA PRO A 689 43.15 -53.91 -19.68
C PRO A 689 41.96 -53.36 -20.47
N THR A 690 41.41 -52.24 -19.97
CA THR A 690 40.45 -51.39 -20.67
C THR A 690 40.88 -49.94 -20.51
N MET A 691 40.77 -49.13 -21.56
CA MET A 691 41.11 -47.71 -21.54
C MET A 691 40.08 -46.89 -22.32
N LEU A 692 39.91 -45.63 -21.92
CA LEU A 692 39.16 -44.64 -22.67
C LEU A 692 40.12 -43.53 -23.11
N MET A 693 40.09 -43.16 -24.39
CA MET A 693 40.93 -42.10 -24.95
C MET A 693 40.10 -41.04 -25.65
N ASP A 694 40.26 -39.80 -25.22
CA ASP A 694 39.60 -38.64 -25.84
C ASP A 694 40.49 -37.98 -26.90
N PHE A 695 39.85 -37.59 -28.01
CA PHE A 695 40.47 -36.90 -29.13
C PHE A 695 39.89 -35.48 -29.26
N MET A 696 40.78 -34.49 -29.33
CA MET A 696 40.39 -33.08 -29.42
C MET A 696 39.91 -32.68 -30.82
N ASP A 697 40.52 -33.26 -31.85
CA ASP A 697 40.23 -32.96 -33.26
C ASP A 697 39.48 -34.12 -33.93
N ALA A 698 38.46 -33.79 -34.73
CA ALA A 698 37.82 -34.76 -35.61
C ALA A 698 38.78 -35.15 -36.74
N GLY A 699 38.87 -36.44 -37.05
CA GLY A 699 39.86 -36.93 -38.00
C GLY A 699 40.10 -38.43 -37.92
N LYS A 700 40.96 -38.93 -38.80
CA LYS A 700 41.38 -40.34 -38.81
C LYS A 700 42.74 -40.47 -38.11
N PHE A 701 42.81 -41.43 -37.19
CA PHE A 701 44.00 -41.69 -36.39
C PHE A 701 44.34 -43.18 -36.43
N LEU A 702 45.62 -43.49 -36.21
CA LEU A 702 46.12 -44.86 -36.15
C LEU A 702 46.53 -45.16 -34.71
N ILE A 703 45.88 -46.14 -34.08
CA ILE A 703 46.23 -46.63 -32.74
C ILE A 703 47.03 -47.92 -32.91
N ARG A 704 48.27 -47.90 -32.43
CA ARG A 704 49.21 -49.03 -32.47
C ARG A 704 49.45 -49.58 -31.08
N TYR A 705 49.26 -50.89 -30.94
CA TYR A 705 49.54 -51.65 -29.73
C TYR A 705 50.30 -52.93 -30.09
N GLY A 706 51.53 -53.06 -29.60
CA GLY A 706 52.44 -54.12 -30.05
C GLY A 706 52.76 -54.03 -31.55
N ASN A 707 52.53 -55.13 -32.28
CA ASN A 707 52.74 -55.22 -33.73
C ASN A 707 51.48 -54.89 -34.54
N GLU A 708 50.35 -54.60 -33.89
CA GLU A 708 49.08 -54.34 -34.54
C GLU A 708 48.75 -52.85 -34.55
N THR A 709 48.18 -52.37 -35.65
CA THR A 709 47.73 -50.98 -35.80
C THR A 709 46.29 -50.98 -36.31
N ARG A 710 45.40 -50.26 -35.63
CA ARG A 710 43.98 -50.11 -36.01
C ARG A 710 43.69 -48.64 -36.30
N ALA A 711 43.01 -48.38 -37.42
CA ALA A 711 42.57 -47.04 -37.77
C ALA A 711 41.21 -46.74 -37.11
N VAL A 712 41.09 -45.57 -36.49
CA VAL A 712 39.85 -45.06 -35.91
C VAL A 712 39.50 -43.74 -36.57
N THR A 713 38.21 -43.52 -36.85
CA THR A 713 37.71 -42.26 -37.41
C THR A 713 36.87 -41.58 -36.34
N ILE A 714 37.35 -40.46 -35.83
CA ILE A 714 36.66 -39.62 -34.86
C ILE A 714 35.85 -38.59 -35.64
N ARG A 715 34.55 -38.51 -35.40
CA ARG A 715 33.62 -37.63 -36.11
C ARG A 715 33.40 -36.33 -35.37
#